data_AF-A0A2E9Q8I2-F1
#
_entry.id   AF-A0A2E9Q8I2-F1
#
_cell.length_a   1.000
_cell.length_b   1.000
_cell.length_c   1.000
_cell.angle_alpha   90.00
_cell.angle_beta   90.00
_cell.angle_gamma   90.00
#
_symmetry.space_group_name_H-M   'P 1'
#
loop_
_entity.id
_entity.type
_entity.pdbx_description
1 polymer ?
#
loop_
_entity_poly.entity_id
_entity_poly.type
_entity_poly.pdbx_seq_one_letter_code
_entity_poly.pdbx_strand_id
1 'polypeptide(L)'
;MLRRFLVFTLSLLALFSLAALTQDRLPEPYRIFPTFAQLLPSDPLRSFRPEGTSRDTEMEGSHRGEEPDRQRSSEKNKPGPDAPTEESEKGAVILDSGKDFAYLKPFFERLQNAERIRQANNGDRQSLQSAEPNVVRILHFGDSIMWGDNLSLKMKQLFQTDFGDGGRGLVNIIDSPSSELKDHNNETRRGFRVETIPFESFTMPLMPALGFSGGSARPLTLAAKTVHAIPESAMKPWSQARFILGHPERLKSKPPYPEINYTIDVVAEDSQGHPSESRTSLTIQDSCAQSTVTLNDARKIQASFSPVESGSPLPLIDGMFLETKSGVSYSAIVKMGIHLAWMQMIPEDVFQCGIRAAKPDLLIYQYGVNESASLSSSYRGFTRAKYEVQLRDYFQRIRRALPETAVLIVGPFERLRPSAKGPAPSAAQMEVREVQMQLAAEFGFAYFDAYEYLGGPGQMLEMVKNREAISDYTHLTRSGGDRLAQGIYDALITHYLVYSGNLDNKTNYSVSADFQENEGLYSYQPQSVTDAQSTPGAIAFHSMDFAYFLFVVVLGATILLRYPTVRLGFLIVASYYFYASWKLWPISLMLFSTVLDYFCARAIAAARTRAGLEPGNGRAGGFFLILSLLGNLGLLFFFKYFDFVAHLLNQGFQATGWEATVPALGLLLPVGISFYTFQTLSYTIDVYRGTLPMEKSFLRFSLYVTFFPQLVAGPIVRASEFIPEIKAGIYHFLPDAKDFNAGVFQFLGGLIKKMTADWLAYGLIDRVYQTPDMFTSAETLIVFYAYGLQIYGDFSGYTDMALGAARILGFNLTENFNRPYQSASISEFWRRWHISLGSWFRDYVYISLGGNRFYMYRNLFITMFLAGLWHGAGLMFVAWGIYHGLFLMLERVPDALRRRSGAAKTYKESRGDSESRIPEENTDRQSGAPKENEDSLATAHRQDFDQAGATGAATVSEAKDSVSKDPGTREPDAKDAGARDLDAKGLGFRGIETTGSALLWIRRLITLHLVLIGWVLFRSKDLDQFLAFFRSLFSTDLFSAGQWSIPNTSLAYLSVVALAYIYHLTPVRYRQNLANLWGRTALPLQILLAFLLILGLYQISVRDVQPFIYFQF
;
A
#
# COMPACT_ATOMS: atom_id res chain seq x y z
N MET A 1 11.06 21.73 -38.00
CA MET A 1 10.74 20.87 -36.83
C MET A 1 11.45 21.32 -35.57
N LEU A 2 12.79 21.46 -35.56
CA LEU A 2 13.52 22.04 -34.41
C LEU A 2 12.91 23.37 -33.91
N ARG A 3 12.49 24.25 -34.83
CA ARG A 3 11.73 25.47 -34.50
C ARG A 3 10.39 25.19 -33.80
N ARG A 4 9.63 24.16 -34.23
CA ARG A 4 8.37 23.76 -33.58
C ARG A 4 8.61 23.15 -32.19
N PHE A 5 9.63 22.30 -32.05
CA PHE A 5 10.02 21.72 -30.76
C PHE A 5 10.50 22.80 -29.79
N LEU A 6 11.43 23.67 -30.22
CA LEU A 6 11.91 24.80 -29.41
C LEU A 6 10.75 25.70 -28.98
N VAL A 7 9.86 26.07 -29.91
CA VAL A 7 8.68 26.87 -29.58
C VAL A 7 7.77 26.13 -28.59
N PHE A 8 7.50 24.84 -28.80
CA PHE A 8 6.66 24.05 -27.90
C PHE A 8 7.22 24.03 -26.48
N THR A 9 8.46 23.58 -26.35
CA THR A 9 9.07 23.34 -25.05
C THR A 9 9.44 24.64 -24.35
N LEU A 10 10.03 25.63 -25.04
CA LEU A 10 10.33 26.93 -24.42
C LEU A 10 9.06 27.67 -24.01
N SER A 11 7.97 27.58 -24.77
CA SER A 11 6.70 28.20 -24.37
C SER A 11 6.08 27.50 -23.17
N LEU A 12 6.15 26.16 -23.12
CA LEU A 12 5.68 25.38 -21.96
C LEU A 12 6.50 25.76 -20.71
N LEU A 13 7.83 25.78 -20.83
CA LEU A 13 8.75 26.18 -19.76
C LEU A 13 8.54 27.63 -19.32
N ALA A 14 8.31 28.55 -20.26
CA ALA A 14 8.01 29.95 -19.97
C ALA A 14 6.67 30.10 -19.23
N LEU A 15 5.63 29.38 -19.65
CA LEU A 15 4.34 29.36 -18.95
C LEU A 15 4.47 28.81 -17.53
N PHE A 16 5.27 27.76 -17.33
CA PHE A 16 5.57 27.24 -15.99
C PHE A 16 6.36 28.24 -15.14
N SER A 17 7.40 28.85 -15.72
CA SER A 17 8.20 29.87 -15.03
C SER A 17 7.36 31.08 -14.65
N LEU A 18 6.45 31.52 -15.53
CA LEU A 18 5.51 32.61 -15.28
C LEU A 18 4.47 32.24 -14.22
N ALA A 19 3.96 31.01 -14.27
CA ALA A 19 3.04 30.51 -13.25
C ALA A 19 3.71 30.38 -11.87
N ALA A 20 4.99 29.98 -11.82
CA ALA A 20 5.78 29.98 -10.60
C ALA A 20 6.03 31.41 -10.07
N LEU A 21 6.43 32.34 -10.93
CA LEU A 21 6.67 33.75 -10.59
C LEU A 21 5.42 34.49 -10.10
N THR A 22 4.23 34.10 -10.58
CA THR A 22 2.95 34.72 -10.17
C THR A 22 2.42 34.19 -8.85
N GLN A 23 2.94 33.05 -8.37
CA GLN A 23 2.43 32.40 -7.17
C GLN A 23 3.06 32.87 -5.87
N ASP A 24 4.26 33.44 -5.89
CA ASP A 24 4.83 34.07 -4.70
C ASP A 24 3.95 35.24 -4.18
N ARG A 25 3.11 35.80 -5.05
CA ARG A 25 2.14 36.87 -4.73
C ARG A 25 0.79 36.37 -4.22
N LEU A 26 0.53 35.06 -4.22
CA LEU A 26 -0.71 34.46 -3.74
C LEU A 26 -0.58 33.99 -2.28
N PRO A 27 -1.65 34.08 -1.46
CA PRO A 27 -1.68 33.49 -0.12
C PRO A 27 -1.39 31.99 -0.16
N GLU A 28 -0.74 31.43 0.87
CA GLU A 28 -0.37 30.00 1.04
C GLU A 28 -1.35 28.98 0.43
N PRO A 29 -2.68 29.06 0.62
CA PRO A 29 -3.61 28.07 0.04
C PRO A 29 -3.72 28.07 -1.49
N TYR A 30 -3.18 29.09 -2.18
CA TYR A 30 -3.28 29.27 -3.64
C TYR A 30 -1.93 29.17 -4.37
N ARG A 31 -0.85 28.81 -3.66
CA ARG A 31 0.49 28.60 -4.25
C ARG A 31 0.57 27.21 -4.87
N ILE A 32 0.99 27.11 -6.14
CA ILE A 32 0.98 25.88 -6.94
C ILE A 32 2.43 25.38 -7.24
N PHE A 33 3.50 26.15 -7.06
CA PHE A 33 4.87 25.81 -7.43
C PHE A 33 5.81 26.22 -6.29
N PRO A 34 6.46 25.27 -5.60
CA PRO A 34 7.48 25.61 -4.63
C PRO A 34 8.81 25.91 -5.34
N THR A 35 9.18 27.19 -5.37
CA THR A 35 10.55 27.75 -5.41
C THR A 35 11.40 27.59 -6.68
N PHE A 36 11.45 28.65 -7.51
CA PHE A 36 12.47 28.89 -8.55
C PHE A 36 13.54 29.93 -8.11
N ALA A 37 13.46 30.45 -6.89
CA ALA A 37 14.25 31.60 -6.43
C ALA A 37 15.67 31.27 -5.92
N GLN A 38 16.10 30.00 -5.89
CA GLN A 38 17.42 29.61 -5.34
C GLN A 38 18.54 29.50 -6.38
N LEU A 39 18.28 29.76 -7.67
CA LEU A 39 19.26 29.61 -8.76
C LEU A 39 19.74 30.92 -9.40
N LEU A 40 19.30 32.08 -8.90
CA LEU A 40 19.82 33.38 -9.34
C LEU A 40 20.77 33.94 -8.28
N PRO A 41 22.02 34.29 -8.61
CA PRO A 41 22.88 35.00 -7.69
C PRO A 41 22.22 36.34 -7.36
N SER A 42 22.01 36.61 -6.07
CA SER A 42 21.48 37.87 -5.58
C SER A 42 22.45 39.01 -5.95
N ASP A 43 21.98 39.93 -6.80
CA ASP A 43 22.76 41.05 -7.33
C ASP A 43 23.14 42.07 -6.21
N PRO A 44 24.27 42.79 -6.35
CA PRO A 44 25.03 43.41 -5.27
C PRO A 44 24.81 44.93 -5.18
N LEU A 45 23.65 45.42 -4.75
CA LEU A 45 23.49 46.87 -4.56
C LEU A 45 22.53 47.20 -3.42
N ARG A 46 23.10 47.63 -2.28
CA ARG A 46 22.66 48.80 -1.49
C ARG A 46 23.54 49.03 -0.26
N SER A 47 24.66 49.70 -0.49
CA SER A 47 25.15 50.72 0.44
C SER A 47 24.21 51.92 0.34
N PHE A 48 23.57 52.36 1.43
CA PHE A 48 23.26 53.76 1.75
C PHE A 48 22.49 53.80 3.09
N ARG A 49 23.16 54.30 4.14
CA ARG A 49 22.50 54.88 5.33
C ARG A 49 21.78 56.18 4.93
N PRO A 50 20.79 56.60 5.73
CA PRO A 50 20.98 57.88 6.41
C PRO A 50 20.68 57.83 7.91
N GLU A 51 21.31 58.76 8.61
CA GLU A 51 21.30 59.05 10.04
C GLU A 51 20.07 59.84 10.51
N GLY A 52 19.85 59.84 11.84
CA GLY A 52 19.09 60.84 12.62
C GLY A 52 17.60 60.54 12.77
N THR A 53 16.94 60.61 13.94
CA THR A 53 17.17 61.48 15.10
C THR A 53 16.42 60.96 16.35
N SER A 54 17.08 61.10 17.50
CA SER A 54 16.66 61.23 18.92
C SER A 54 15.19 61.05 19.35
N ARG A 55 14.98 60.34 20.47
CA ARG A 55 14.69 60.98 21.79
C ARG A 55 14.77 60.00 22.96
N ASP A 56 15.26 60.56 24.06
CA ASP A 56 15.74 60.00 25.31
C ASP A 56 14.66 59.51 26.28
N THR A 57 15.05 58.61 27.19
CA THR A 57 14.93 58.69 28.68
C THR A 57 15.40 57.33 29.24
N GLU A 58 16.60 57.26 29.86
CA GLU A 58 16.85 57.32 31.32
C GLU A 58 16.05 56.26 32.12
N MET A 59 16.60 55.46 33.04
CA MET A 59 17.79 55.60 33.88
C MET A 59 18.12 54.26 34.60
N GLU A 60 19.38 54.14 35.03
CA GLU A 60 19.91 53.32 36.16
C GLU A 60 19.91 51.77 36.02
N GLY A 61 20.99 51.02 36.28
CA GLY A 61 22.25 51.30 36.98
C GLY A 61 22.60 50.06 37.84
N SER A 62 23.91 49.79 38.02
CA SER A 62 24.54 48.78 38.91
C SER A 62 24.84 47.40 38.27
N HIS A 63 26.00 47.13 37.65
CA HIS A 63 27.38 46.94 38.14
C HIS A 63 27.68 45.73 39.06
N ARG A 64 28.77 45.03 38.67
CA ARG A 64 29.68 44.09 39.40
C ARG A 64 29.21 42.63 39.43
N GLY A 65 29.91 41.72 38.77
CA GLY A 65 31.20 41.13 39.19
C GLY A 65 30.87 39.69 39.65
N GLU A 66 31.56 38.60 39.38
CA GLU A 66 32.97 38.32 39.15
C GLU A 66 33.06 36.97 38.41
N GLU A 67 34.05 36.82 37.53
CA GLU A 67 34.62 35.52 37.19
C GLU A 67 35.49 35.02 38.37
N PRO A 68 35.64 33.69 38.55
CA PRO A 68 36.98 33.16 38.32
C PRO A 68 37.01 31.79 37.64
N ASP A 69 37.74 31.76 36.52
CA ASP A 69 38.97 31.00 36.27
C ASP A 69 39.11 29.53 36.75
N ARG A 70 39.31 28.66 35.74
CA ARG A 70 40.25 27.53 35.63
C ARG A 70 40.25 26.41 36.70
N GLN A 71 40.10 25.18 36.20
CA GLN A 71 41.25 24.26 36.14
C GLN A 71 41.08 23.12 35.12
N ARG A 72 42.14 22.91 34.34
CA ARG A 72 42.39 21.74 33.49
C ARG A 72 42.78 20.54 34.37
N SER A 73 42.25 19.37 34.06
CA SER A 73 43.00 18.13 34.16
C SER A 73 42.60 17.21 33.00
N SER A 74 43.55 17.07 32.08
CA SER A 74 43.56 16.07 31.03
C SER A 74 43.76 14.68 31.62
N GLU A 75 42.91 13.73 31.28
CA GLU A 75 43.36 12.34 31.20
C GLU A 75 42.68 11.60 30.06
N LYS A 76 43.53 10.98 29.25
CA LYS A 76 43.22 10.23 28.05
C LYS A 76 42.52 8.94 28.45
N ASN A 77 41.39 8.63 27.83
CA ASN A 77 41.05 7.26 27.47
C ASN A 77 40.12 7.27 26.24
N LYS A 78 40.62 6.73 25.13
CA LYS A 78 39.82 6.30 23.98
C LYS A 78 39.25 4.91 24.31
N PRO A 79 37.96 4.63 24.12
CA PRO A 79 37.49 3.26 23.90
C PRO A 79 37.49 2.93 22.41
N GLY A 80 37.85 1.69 22.09
CA GLY A 80 37.86 1.12 20.74
C GLY A 80 36.46 0.85 20.17
N PRO A 81 36.38 0.42 18.90
CA PRO A 81 35.13 0.21 18.20
C PRO A 81 34.67 -1.22 18.47
N ASP A 82 33.92 -1.44 19.55
CA ASP A 82 33.08 -2.64 19.77
C ASP A 82 32.30 -2.41 21.07
N ALA A 83 31.24 -1.61 21.00
CA ALA A 83 30.21 -1.54 22.03
C ALA A 83 28.86 -1.60 21.33
N PRO A 84 27.93 -2.47 21.77
CA PRO A 84 26.57 -2.47 21.23
C PRO A 84 25.95 -1.11 21.47
N THR A 85 25.27 -0.58 20.46
CA THR A 85 24.38 0.57 20.62
C THR A 85 23.25 0.18 21.58
N GLU A 86 23.41 0.51 22.87
CA GLU A 86 22.28 0.62 23.79
C GLU A 86 21.40 1.77 23.27
N GLU A 87 20.29 1.42 22.62
CA GLU A 87 19.13 2.29 22.61
C GLU A 87 18.77 2.59 24.07
N SER A 88 18.95 3.83 24.50
CA SER A 88 18.42 4.26 25.79
C SER A 88 16.88 4.19 25.69
N GLU A 89 16.29 3.10 26.17
CA GLU A 89 14.85 2.99 26.40
C GLU A 89 14.43 4.15 27.30
N LYS A 90 13.85 5.21 26.72
CA LYS A 90 13.15 6.24 27.47
C LYS A 90 11.91 5.55 28.07
N GLY A 91 12.00 5.20 29.35
CA GLY A 91 10.90 4.55 30.07
C GLY A 91 9.62 5.39 30.00
N ALA A 92 8.49 4.72 29.83
CA ALA A 92 7.18 5.35 29.81
C ALA A 92 6.84 5.93 31.20
N VAL A 93 6.62 7.25 31.30
CA VAL A 93 6.32 7.93 32.57
C VAL A 93 4.89 8.50 32.53
N ILE A 94 4.13 8.29 33.61
CA ILE A 94 2.88 9.00 33.87
C ILE A 94 3.21 10.19 34.76
N LEU A 95 2.74 11.37 34.35
CA LEU A 95 2.81 12.55 35.18
C LEU A 95 1.66 12.48 36.20
N ASP A 96 2.00 12.18 37.44
CA ASP A 96 1.12 12.29 38.61
C ASP A 96 1.78 13.28 39.58
N SER A 97 1.28 14.53 39.58
CA SER A 97 1.85 15.62 40.38
C SER A 97 1.53 15.52 41.88
N GLY A 98 0.77 14.51 42.30
CA GLY A 98 0.52 14.22 43.72
C GLY A 98 1.72 13.50 44.37
N LYS A 99 2.04 13.85 45.62
CA LYS A 99 2.92 12.99 46.44
C LYS A 99 2.33 11.57 46.50
N ASP A 100 3.15 10.54 46.31
CA ASP A 100 2.78 9.12 46.46
C ASP A 100 1.65 8.61 45.56
N PHE A 101 1.62 8.99 44.27
CA PHE A 101 0.64 8.49 43.28
C PHE A 101 -0.83 8.81 43.62
N ALA A 102 -1.06 9.99 44.19
CA ALA A 102 -2.34 10.36 44.77
C ALA A 102 -3.52 10.24 43.79
N TYR A 103 -3.32 10.47 42.49
CA TYR A 103 -4.41 10.49 41.52
C TYR A 103 -4.85 9.09 41.05
N LEU A 104 -3.94 8.11 41.04
CA LEU A 104 -4.22 6.73 40.61
C LEU A 104 -4.48 5.77 41.78
N LYS A 105 -4.19 6.19 43.01
CA LYS A 105 -4.36 5.38 44.22
C LYS A 105 -5.71 4.67 44.34
N PRO A 106 -6.88 5.32 44.12
CA PRO A 106 -8.18 4.64 44.22
C PRO A 106 -8.30 3.45 43.26
N PHE A 107 -7.72 3.55 42.06
CA PHE A 107 -7.69 2.46 41.10
C PHE A 107 -6.72 1.36 41.50
N PHE A 108 -5.53 1.71 42.01
CA PHE A 108 -4.54 0.74 42.46
C PHE A 108 -5.02 -0.08 43.66
N GLU A 109 -5.79 0.50 44.59
CA GLU A 109 -6.44 -0.26 45.67
C GLU A 109 -7.40 -1.34 45.13
N ARG A 110 -8.14 -1.02 44.07
CA ARG A 110 -9.06 -1.95 43.40
C ARG A 110 -8.30 -3.05 42.66
N LEU A 111 -7.21 -2.71 41.95
CA LEU A 111 -6.33 -3.69 41.30
C LEU A 111 -5.67 -4.62 42.31
N GLN A 112 -5.18 -4.10 43.43
CA GLN A 112 -4.54 -4.90 44.47
C GLN A 112 -5.52 -5.93 45.05
N ASN A 113 -6.79 -5.56 45.24
CA ASN A 113 -7.80 -6.50 45.67
C ASN A 113 -8.07 -7.59 44.61
N ALA A 114 -8.15 -7.21 43.33
CA ALA A 114 -8.31 -8.19 42.23
C ALA A 114 -7.12 -9.17 42.15
N GLU A 115 -5.89 -8.67 42.30
CA GLU A 115 -4.67 -9.49 42.34
C GLU A 115 -4.70 -10.49 43.50
N ARG A 116 -5.06 -10.05 44.72
CA ARG A 116 -5.19 -10.94 45.89
C ARG A 116 -6.18 -12.08 45.66
N ILE A 117 -7.35 -11.80 45.08
CA ILE A 117 -8.34 -12.84 44.76
C ILE A 117 -7.80 -13.81 43.71
N ARG A 118 -7.06 -13.30 42.71
CA ARG A 118 -6.43 -14.13 41.68
C ARG A 118 -5.38 -15.07 42.28
N GLN A 119 -4.54 -14.58 43.20
CA GLN A 119 -3.44 -15.34 43.80
C GLN A 119 -3.88 -16.29 44.93
N ALA A 120 -5.05 -16.09 45.53
CA ALA A 120 -5.54 -16.93 46.62
C ALA A 120 -5.80 -18.40 46.19
N ASN A 121 -5.49 -19.34 47.09
CA ASN A 121 -5.82 -20.76 46.94
C ASN A 121 -7.34 -21.00 47.01
N ASN A 122 -7.83 -22.14 46.50
CA ASN A 122 -9.28 -22.41 46.42
C ASN A 122 -10.03 -22.29 47.76
N GLY A 123 -9.40 -22.63 48.89
CA GLY A 123 -9.98 -22.46 50.23
C GLY A 123 -10.06 -20.99 50.69
N ASP A 124 -9.00 -20.21 50.45
CA ASP A 124 -8.94 -18.79 50.84
C ASP A 124 -9.79 -17.91 49.91
N ARG A 125 -9.98 -18.32 48.64
CA ARG A 125 -10.85 -17.62 47.68
C ARG A 125 -12.29 -17.51 48.15
N GLN A 126 -12.85 -18.52 48.82
CA GLN A 126 -14.21 -18.43 49.37
C GLN A 126 -14.32 -17.44 50.52
N SER A 127 -13.24 -17.22 51.28
CA SER A 127 -13.21 -16.23 52.36
C SER A 127 -12.98 -14.79 51.86
N LEU A 128 -12.31 -14.65 50.71
CA LEU A 128 -12.00 -13.37 50.06
C LEU A 128 -13.08 -12.92 49.04
N GLN A 129 -13.91 -13.85 48.56
CA GLN A 129 -15.07 -13.53 47.72
C GLN A 129 -16.22 -13.04 48.61
N SER A 130 -16.45 -11.72 48.60
CA SER A 130 -17.68 -11.13 49.15
C SER A 130 -18.92 -11.59 48.38
N ALA A 131 -20.10 -11.41 48.98
CA ALA A 131 -21.38 -11.61 48.28
C ALA A 131 -21.54 -10.71 47.03
N GLU A 132 -20.80 -9.59 46.95
CA GLU A 132 -20.76 -8.71 45.78
C GLU A 132 -19.59 -9.03 44.83
N PRO A 133 -19.79 -8.92 43.49
CA PRO A 133 -18.74 -9.12 42.49
C PRO A 133 -17.57 -8.14 42.63
N ASN A 134 -16.34 -8.64 42.70
CA ASN A 134 -15.12 -7.81 42.75
C ASN A 134 -14.55 -7.52 41.35
N VAL A 135 -15.32 -6.78 40.54
CA VAL A 135 -14.93 -6.37 39.18
C VAL A 135 -14.29 -4.99 39.22
N VAL A 136 -13.10 -4.86 38.63
CA VAL A 136 -12.41 -3.59 38.40
C VAL A 136 -12.79 -3.09 37.00
N ARG A 137 -13.36 -1.90 36.90
CA ARG A 137 -13.96 -1.37 35.68
C ARG A 137 -13.13 -0.25 35.10
N ILE A 138 -12.61 -0.47 33.90
CA ILE A 138 -11.91 0.55 33.11
C ILE A 138 -12.85 1.03 32.01
N LEU A 139 -13.05 2.34 31.92
CA LEU A 139 -13.85 2.98 30.89
C LEU A 139 -12.96 3.90 30.06
N HIS A 140 -12.69 3.51 28.81
CA HIS A 140 -11.78 4.23 27.92
C HIS A 140 -12.56 4.93 26.80
N PHE A 141 -12.63 6.26 26.88
CA PHE A 141 -13.16 7.11 25.81
C PHE A 141 -12.05 7.52 24.85
N GLY A 142 -12.28 7.35 23.54
CA GLY A 142 -11.37 7.89 22.54
C GLY A 142 -12.01 8.18 21.20
N ASP A 143 -11.18 8.70 20.29
CA ASP A 143 -11.55 9.06 18.93
C ASP A 143 -11.18 7.96 17.92
N SER A 144 -10.99 8.33 16.65
CA SER A 144 -10.65 7.39 15.58
C SER A 144 -9.30 6.68 15.76
N ILE A 145 -8.45 7.09 16.71
CA ILE A 145 -7.20 6.36 17.02
C ILE A 145 -7.48 4.96 17.61
N MET A 146 -8.57 4.80 18.37
CA MET A 146 -8.96 3.52 18.96
C MET A 146 -9.80 2.63 18.01
N TRP A 147 -10.00 3.08 16.77
CA TRP A 147 -10.85 2.43 15.79
C TRP A 147 -10.47 0.96 15.54
N GLY A 148 -11.47 0.10 15.32
CA GLY A 148 -11.28 -1.31 15.01
C GLY A 148 -10.61 -2.11 16.15
N ASP A 149 -10.77 -1.63 17.39
CA ASP A 149 -10.16 -2.17 18.60
C ASP A 149 -8.62 -2.16 18.58
N ASN A 150 -7.99 -1.34 17.72
CA ASN A 150 -6.54 -1.37 17.44
C ASN A 150 -5.65 -1.10 18.67
N LEU A 151 -6.18 -0.47 19.71
CA LEU A 151 -5.48 -0.18 20.97
C LEU A 151 -6.18 -0.83 22.16
N SER A 152 -7.51 -0.67 22.27
CA SER A 152 -8.33 -1.12 23.40
C SER A 152 -8.27 -2.63 23.63
N LEU A 153 -8.23 -3.44 22.58
CA LEU A 153 -8.18 -4.89 22.73
C LEU A 153 -6.87 -5.34 23.39
N LYS A 154 -5.74 -4.75 23.01
CA LYS A 154 -4.43 -5.07 23.60
C LYS A 154 -4.37 -4.62 25.06
N MET A 155 -4.85 -3.42 25.36
CA MET A 155 -4.99 -2.93 26.74
C MET A 155 -5.80 -3.90 27.61
N LYS A 156 -6.98 -4.33 27.12
CA LYS A 156 -7.81 -5.31 27.81
C LYS A 156 -7.06 -6.61 28.07
N GLN A 157 -6.41 -7.17 27.05
CA GLN A 157 -5.67 -8.43 27.16
C GLN A 157 -4.56 -8.35 28.21
N LEU A 158 -3.79 -7.26 28.25
CA LEU A 158 -2.73 -7.04 29.23
C LEU A 158 -3.30 -7.02 30.67
N PHE A 159 -4.30 -6.17 30.93
CA PHE A 159 -4.92 -6.11 32.26
C PHE A 159 -5.56 -7.43 32.70
N GLN A 160 -6.27 -8.12 31.80
CA GLN A 160 -6.93 -9.37 32.14
C GLN A 160 -5.95 -10.53 32.35
N THR A 161 -4.79 -10.49 31.68
CA THR A 161 -3.72 -11.46 31.91
C THR A 161 -3.18 -11.33 33.32
N ASP A 162 -2.93 -10.10 33.79
CA ASP A 162 -2.26 -9.87 35.07
C ASP A 162 -3.22 -9.83 36.27
N PHE A 163 -4.44 -9.32 36.08
CA PHE A 163 -5.42 -9.12 37.16
C PHE A 163 -6.68 -9.98 37.04
N GLY A 164 -6.75 -10.83 36.01
CA GLY A 164 -7.84 -11.76 35.77
C GLY A 164 -8.95 -11.20 34.86
N ASP A 165 -9.63 -12.11 34.15
CA ASP A 165 -10.72 -11.79 33.23
C ASP A 165 -12.01 -11.39 33.97
N GLY A 166 -12.27 -10.08 34.04
CA GLY A 166 -13.50 -9.47 34.58
C GLY A 166 -14.68 -9.45 33.61
N GLY A 167 -14.53 -10.05 32.43
CA GLY A 167 -15.53 -10.06 31.36
C GLY A 167 -15.30 -8.95 30.33
N ARG A 168 -16.31 -8.73 29.48
CA ARG A 168 -16.21 -7.82 28.33
C ARG A 168 -16.34 -6.35 28.71
N GLY A 169 -17.16 -6.04 29.71
CA GLY A 169 -17.61 -4.67 29.96
C GLY A 169 -18.71 -4.25 28.98
N LEU A 170 -18.74 -2.97 28.64
CA LEU A 170 -19.74 -2.37 27.75
C LEU A 170 -19.70 -3.04 26.37
N VAL A 171 -20.87 -3.47 25.89
CA VAL A 171 -21.06 -3.97 24.53
C VAL A 171 -21.98 -3.04 23.73
N ASN A 172 -21.76 -2.99 22.42
CA ASN A 172 -22.69 -2.30 21.53
C ASN A 172 -23.93 -3.16 21.30
N ILE A 173 -25.12 -2.58 21.36
CA ILE A 173 -26.36 -3.30 21.01
C ILE A 173 -26.38 -3.68 19.52
N ILE A 174 -25.86 -2.80 18.66
CA ILE A 174 -25.64 -3.06 17.25
C ILE A 174 -24.21 -2.61 16.93
N ASP A 175 -23.41 -3.49 16.34
CA ASP A 175 -22.09 -3.11 15.85
C ASP A 175 -22.18 -2.38 14.51
N SER A 176 -21.24 -1.44 14.32
CA SER A 176 -20.82 -0.92 13.02
C SER A 176 -19.31 -1.19 12.87
N PRO A 177 -18.72 -1.21 11.66
CA PRO A 177 -17.28 -1.37 11.44
C PRO A 177 -16.43 -0.35 12.21
N SER A 178 -17.03 0.80 12.51
CA SER A 178 -16.44 1.88 13.30
C SER A 178 -16.40 1.63 14.81
N SER A 179 -17.27 0.78 15.33
CA SER A 179 -17.38 0.48 16.76
C SER A 179 -17.25 -1.01 17.08
N GLU A 180 -17.05 -1.85 16.07
CA GLU A 180 -16.99 -3.31 16.21
C GLU A 180 -15.91 -3.71 17.22
N LEU A 181 -16.32 -4.58 18.13
CA LEU A 181 -15.51 -5.07 19.24
C LEU A 181 -15.10 -6.51 18.94
N LYS A 182 -13.79 -6.78 18.85
CA LYS A 182 -13.24 -8.00 18.22
C LYS A 182 -13.20 -9.25 19.13
N ASP A 183 -13.59 -9.10 20.37
CA ASP A 183 -13.45 -10.08 21.45
C ASP A 183 -14.77 -10.70 21.89
N HIS A 184 -15.88 -10.41 21.19
CA HIS A 184 -17.14 -11.12 21.38
C HIS A 184 -17.93 -11.19 20.06
N ASN A 185 -18.85 -12.15 19.96
CA ASN A 185 -19.76 -12.23 18.83
C ASN A 185 -21.04 -11.46 19.16
N ASN A 186 -21.33 -10.40 18.41
CA ASN A 186 -22.62 -9.73 18.44
C ASN A 186 -23.52 -10.33 17.36
N GLU A 187 -24.53 -11.10 17.77
CA GLU A 187 -25.47 -11.75 16.87
C GLU A 187 -26.76 -10.93 16.67
N THR A 188 -26.78 -9.69 17.15
CA THR A 188 -27.94 -8.79 17.05
C THR A 188 -28.17 -8.37 15.60
N ARG A 189 -29.24 -8.87 14.96
CA ARG A 189 -29.48 -8.65 13.52
C ARG A 189 -30.30 -7.42 13.19
N ARG A 190 -31.46 -7.22 13.84
CA ARG A 190 -32.45 -6.16 13.57
C ARG A 190 -33.31 -5.87 14.79
N GLY A 191 -33.99 -4.73 14.78
CA GLY A 191 -35.01 -4.39 15.78
C GLY A 191 -34.72 -3.16 16.62
N PHE A 192 -33.56 -2.52 16.43
CA PHE A 192 -33.21 -1.28 17.13
C PHE A 192 -32.89 -0.16 16.14
N ARG A 193 -33.14 1.08 16.56
CA ARG A 193 -32.60 2.30 15.96
C ARG A 193 -31.54 2.84 16.91
N VAL A 194 -30.31 3.03 16.43
CA VAL A 194 -29.25 3.64 17.21
C VAL A 194 -29.27 5.15 16.99
N GLU A 195 -29.40 5.88 18.08
CA GLU A 195 -29.19 7.33 18.12
C GLU A 195 -27.72 7.55 18.46
N THR A 196 -26.97 8.23 17.60
CA THR A 196 -25.55 8.51 17.81
C THR A 196 -25.25 9.96 17.46
N ILE A 197 -24.17 10.48 18.05
CA ILE A 197 -23.63 11.78 17.68
C ILE A 197 -23.28 11.86 16.19
N PRO A 198 -23.66 12.96 15.51
CA PRO A 198 -23.32 13.18 14.11
C PRO A 198 -21.84 13.51 13.91
N PHE A 199 -21.31 13.13 12.75
CA PHE A 199 -19.96 13.48 12.29
C PHE A 199 -19.84 15.02 12.11
N GLU A 200 -18.72 15.63 12.49
CA GLU A 200 -18.43 17.08 12.40
C GLU A 200 -19.27 18.04 13.29
N SER A 201 -19.30 17.83 14.60
CA SER A 201 -19.96 18.75 15.54
C SER A 201 -19.00 19.41 16.54
N PHE A 202 -18.85 20.74 16.47
CA PHE A 202 -18.15 21.55 17.49
C PHE A 202 -19.08 22.42 18.33
N THR A 203 -20.30 22.65 17.82
CA THR A 203 -21.37 23.42 18.45
C THR A 203 -22.68 22.90 17.89
N MET A 204 -23.31 21.99 18.61
CA MET A 204 -24.68 21.55 18.32
C MET A 204 -25.53 21.72 19.57
N PRO A 205 -26.86 21.85 19.42
CA PRO A 205 -27.76 21.85 20.56
C PRO A 205 -27.60 20.56 21.37
N LEU A 206 -28.01 20.62 22.63
CA LEU A 206 -28.15 19.41 23.44
C LEU A 206 -28.96 18.36 22.68
N MET A 207 -28.50 17.12 22.73
CA MET A 207 -29.14 15.96 22.12
C MET A 207 -29.61 15.01 23.22
N PRO A 208 -30.85 15.16 23.71
CA PRO A 208 -31.38 14.30 24.76
C PRO A 208 -31.44 12.83 24.35
N ALA A 209 -31.39 12.49 23.07
CA ALA A 209 -31.40 11.09 22.62
C ALA A 209 -30.16 10.29 23.06
N LEU A 210 -29.04 10.95 23.35
CA LEU A 210 -27.76 10.32 23.64
C LEU A 210 -27.65 9.86 25.10
N GLY A 211 -27.05 8.68 25.30
CA GLY A 211 -26.56 8.21 26.60
C GLY A 211 -25.14 8.72 26.88
N PHE A 212 -24.60 8.35 28.05
CA PHE A 212 -23.25 8.77 28.50
C PHE A 212 -22.12 8.35 27.55
N SER A 213 -22.32 7.28 26.78
CA SER A 213 -21.38 6.77 25.78
C SER A 213 -21.43 7.52 24.45
N GLY A 214 -22.29 8.53 24.30
CA GLY A 214 -22.51 9.26 23.04
C GLY A 214 -23.37 8.49 22.04
N GLY A 215 -24.10 7.47 22.49
CA GLY A 215 -25.14 6.83 21.72
C GLY A 215 -26.13 6.08 22.60
N SER A 216 -27.29 5.73 22.04
CA SER A 216 -28.33 4.93 22.71
C SER A 216 -29.06 4.08 21.68
N ALA A 217 -29.43 2.85 22.03
CA ALA A 217 -30.25 2.00 21.16
C ALA A 217 -31.73 2.06 21.57
N ARG A 218 -32.62 2.30 20.61
CA ARG A 218 -34.06 2.31 20.81
C ARG A 218 -34.71 1.08 20.18
N PRO A 219 -35.35 0.19 20.96
CA PRO A 219 -36.16 -0.89 20.42
C PRO A 219 -37.28 -0.35 19.51
N LEU A 220 -37.47 -0.94 18.34
CA LEU A 220 -38.52 -0.57 17.39
C LEU A 220 -39.84 -1.30 17.66
N THR A 221 -39.78 -2.49 18.26
CA THR A 221 -40.92 -3.32 18.63
C THR A 221 -40.63 -4.07 19.93
N LEU A 222 -41.67 -4.61 20.57
CA LEU A 222 -41.54 -5.50 21.74
C LEU A 222 -40.80 -6.81 21.43
N ALA A 223 -40.68 -7.18 20.14
CA ALA A 223 -39.96 -8.37 19.71
C ALA A 223 -38.44 -8.14 19.55
N ALA A 224 -37.96 -6.90 19.71
CA ALA A 224 -36.54 -6.58 19.57
C ALA A 224 -35.73 -7.24 20.70
N LYS A 225 -34.64 -7.91 20.32
CA LYS A 225 -33.77 -8.68 21.20
C LYS A 225 -32.32 -8.42 20.84
N THR A 226 -31.49 -8.18 21.86
CA THR A 226 -30.03 -8.12 21.71
C THR A 226 -29.45 -9.50 21.98
N VAL A 227 -28.44 -9.92 21.22
CA VAL A 227 -27.84 -11.27 21.31
C VAL A 227 -26.32 -11.16 21.27
N HIS A 228 -25.65 -11.70 22.29
CA HIS A 228 -24.19 -11.71 22.39
C HIS A 228 -23.69 -13.09 22.77
N ALA A 229 -22.54 -13.50 22.23
CA ALA A 229 -21.91 -14.78 22.51
C ALA A 229 -20.38 -14.67 22.65
N ILE A 230 -19.81 -15.59 23.42
CA ILE A 230 -18.36 -15.74 23.59
C ILE A 230 -17.78 -16.56 22.42
N PRO A 231 -16.71 -16.11 21.74
CA PRO A 231 -16.06 -16.86 20.65
C PRO A 231 -15.50 -18.21 21.13
N GLU A 232 -15.30 -19.16 20.21
CA GLU A 232 -14.71 -20.47 20.55
C GLU A 232 -13.28 -20.37 21.10
N SER A 233 -12.53 -19.33 20.74
CA SER A 233 -11.09 -19.19 20.99
C SER A 233 -10.69 -18.54 22.32
N ALA A 234 -11.54 -17.77 23.02
CA ALA A 234 -11.28 -17.29 24.40
C ALA A 234 -12.44 -16.48 25.04
N MET A 235 -12.67 -16.72 26.35
CA MET A 235 -13.07 -15.83 27.48
C MET A 235 -13.71 -16.70 28.58
N LYS A 236 -13.69 -16.23 29.83
CA LYS A 236 -14.50 -16.83 30.90
C LYS A 236 -15.99 -16.57 30.65
N PRO A 237 -16.89 -17.52 30.96
CA PRO A 237 -18.33 -17.27 30.89
C PRO A 237 -18.76 -16.08 31.74
N TRP A 238 -19.78 -15.34 31.28
CA TRP A 238 -20.31 -14.19 32.00
C TRP A 238 -21.18 -14.63 33.17
N SER A 239 -20.99 -14.02 34.32
CA SER A 239 -21.76 -14.32 35.53
C SER A 239 -22.77 -13.23 35.88
N GLN A 240 -22.74 -12.11 35.16
CA GLN A 240 -23.72 -11.03 35.33
C GLN A 240 -23.86 -10.18 34.06
N ALA A 241 -25.06 -9.65 33.86
CA ALA A 241 -25.35 -8.63 32.87
C ALA A 241 -25.92 -7.38 33.56
N ARG A 242 -25.32 -6.21 33.29
CA ARG A 242 -25.77 -4.92 33.84
C ARG A 242 -26.37 -4.09 32.72
N PHE A 243 -27.50 -3.46 32.97
CA PHE A 243 -28.23 -2.64 32.01
C PHE A 243 -28.40 -1.23 32.55
N ILE A 244 -28.18 -0.23 31.69
CA ILE A 244 -28.49 1.17 31.95
C ILE A 244 -29.55 1.60 30.93
N LEU A 245 -30.75 1.90 31.43
CA LEU A 245 -31.86 2.35 30.59
C LEU A 245 -32.10 3.84 30.79
N GLY A 246 -32.19 4.58 29.69
CA GLY A 246 -32.53 5.99 29.63
C GLY A 246 -34.03 6.23 29.53
N HIS A 247 -34.50 7.32 30.13
CA HIS A 247 -35.92 7.69 30.11
C HIS A 247 -36.37 8.15 28.72
N PRO A 248 -37.40 7.56 28.09
CA PRO A 248 -37.79 7.90 26.71
C PRO A 248 -38.39 9.30 26.56
N GLU A 249 -39.02 9.86 27.60
CA GLU A 249 -39.58 11.23 27.57
C GLU A 249 -38.52 12.34 27.51
N ARG A 250 -37.23 12.02 27.70
CA ARG A 250 -36.14 12.97 27.50
C ARG A 250 -36.11 13.54 26.08
N LEU A 251 -36.68 12.82 25.12
CA LEU A 251 -36.82 13.26 23.72
C LEU A 251 -37.88 14.36 23.53
N LYS A 252 -38.79 14.55 24.50
CA LYS A 252 -39.95 15.45 24.37
C LYS A 252 -39.95 16.57 25.39
N SER A 253 -39.41 16.33 26.60
CA SER A 253 -39.50 17.26 27.72
C SER A 253 -38.23 17.29 28.58
N LYS A 254 -38.13 18.29 29.46
CA LYS A 254 -37.09 18.40 30.49
C LYS A 254 -37.56 17.68 31.77
N PRO A 255 -36.65 17.19 32.62
CA PRO A 255 -37.02 16.56 33.89
C PRO A 255 -37.78 17.53 34.82
N PRO A 256 -38.59 17.02 35.77
CA PRO A 256 -38.78 15.61 36.13
C PRO A 256 -39.64 14.83 35.13
N TYR A 257 -39.39 13.54 35.01
CA TYR A 257 -40.10 12.64 34.10
C TYR A 257 -41.18 11.83 34.85
N PRO A 258 -42.26 11.40 34.16
CA PRO A 258 -43.22 10.48 34.76
C PRO A 258 -42.55 9.13 35.04
N GLU A 259 -42.90 8.49 36.14
CA GLU A 259 -42.37 7.16 36.46
C GLU A 259 -42.81 6.13 35.42
N ILE A 260 -41.86 5.34 34.91
CA ILE A 260 -42.15 4.20 34.03
C ILE A 260 -41.43 2.95 34.51
N ASN A 261 -42.19 1.86 34.61
CA ASN A 261 -41.71 0.54 35.02
C ASN A 261 -41.42 -0.34 33.79
N TYR A 262 -40.26 -1.01 33.79
CA TYR A 262 -39.81 -1.92 32.74
C TYR A 262 -39.46 -3.30 33.30
N THR A 263 -39.68 -4.33 32.50
CA THR A 263 -39.13 -5.68 32.68
C THR A 263 -38.05 -5.94 31.66
N ILE A 264 -36.92 -6.50 32.12
CA ILE A 264 -35.84 -7.02 31.28
C ILE A 264 -35.86 -8.53 31.39
N ASP A 265 -36.16 -9.19 30.28
CA ASP A 265 -36.14 -10.65 30.14
C ASP A 265 -34.81 -11.07 29.54
N VAL A 266 -34.06 -11.91 30.25
CA VAL A 266 -32.74 -12.41 29.87
C VAL A 266 -32.79 -13.94 29.72
N VAL A 267 -32.38 -14.43 28.56
CA VAL A 267 -32.14 -15.85 28.30
C VAL A 267 -30.64 -16.05 28.15
N ALA A 268 -30.05 -16.89 28.99
CA ALA A 268 -28.62 -17.13 29.02
C ALA A 268 -28.30 -18.62 28.84
N GLU A 269 -27.40 -18.95 27.93
CA GLU A 269 -26.98 -20.34 27.65
C GLU A 269 -25.58 -20.58 28.20
N ASP A 270 -25.39 -21.70 28.90
CA ASP A 270 -24.11 -22.14 29.45
C ASP A 270 -23.19 -22.79 28.39
N SER A 271 -22.05 -23.33 28.81
CA SER A 271 -21.12 -24.04 27.91
C SER A 271 -21.67 -25.33 27.30
N GLN A 272 -22.74 -25.90 27.85
CA GLN A 272 -23.40 -27.11 27.36
C GLN A 272 -24.63 -26.77 26.49
N GLY A 273 -24.93 -25.48 26.30
CA GLY A 273 -26.09 -24.99 25.55
C GLY A 273 -27.39 -25.07 26.32
N HIS A 274 -27.35 -25.24 27.65
CA HIS A 274 -28.55 -25.25 28.47
C HIS A 274 -29.05 -23.81 28.72
N PRO A 275 -30.28 -23.48 28.33
CA PRO A 275 -30.83 -22.14 28.55
C PRO A 275 -31.31 -21.97 30.00
N SER A 276 -31.08 -20.77 30.54
CA SER A 276 -31.62 -20.29 31.80
C SER A 276 -32.33 -18.96 31.56
N GLU A 277 -33.54 -18.82 32.08
CA GLU A 277 -34.33 -17.59 31.96
C GLU A 277 -34.28 -16.81 33.27
N SER A 278 -34.13 -15.50 33.17
CA SER A 278 -34.12 -14.58 34.31
C SER A 278 -34.89 -13.31 33.94
N ARG A 279 -35.69 -12.81 34.87
CA ARG A 279 -36.46 -11.57 34.72
C ARG A 279 -36.10 -10.61 35.84
N THR A 280 -35.85 -9.36 35.48
CA THR A 280 -35.70 -8.27 36.45
C THR A 280 -36.62 -7.11 36.09
N SER A 281 -37.04 -6.35 37.10
CA SER A 281 -37.86 -5.16 36.95
C SER A 281 -37.09 -3.93 37.39
N LEU A 282 -37.38 -2.81 36.75
CA LEU A 282 -36.63 -1.57 36.87
C LEU A 282 -37.60 -0.39 36.71
N THR A 283 -37.50 0.56 37.63
CA THR A 283 -38.29 1.80 37.61
C THR A 283 -37.40 2.96 37.21
N ILE A 284 -37.79 3.71 36.17
CA ILE A 284 -37.08 4.93 35.76
C ILE A 284 -37.90 6.13 36.22
N GLN A 285 -37.36 6.90 37.18
CA GLN A 285 -37.96 8.14 37.71
C GLN A 285 -37.18 9.40 37.27
N ASP A 286 -35.88 9.26 37.05
CA ASP A 286 -34.97 10.32 36.59
C ASP A 286 -34.57 10.11 35.11
N SER A 287 -33.43 10.65 34.70
CA SER A 287 -32.93 10.58 33.32
C SER A 287 -32.50 9.18 32.88
N CYS A 288 -32.12 8.32 33.83
CA CYS A 288 -31.77 6.93 33.60
C CYS A 288 -31.95 6.09 34.88
N ALA A 289 -31.90 4.77 34.76
CA ALA A 289 -31.78 3.86 35.89
C ALA A 289 -31.02 2.58 35.49
N GLN A 290 -30.52 1.84 36.48
CA GLN A 290 -29.71 0.64 36.24
C GLN A 290 -30.32 -0.61 36.88
N SER A 291 -30.09 -1.77 36.26
CA SER A 291 -30.43 -3.07 36.83
C SER A 291 -29.34 -4.09 36.52
N THR A 292 -29.19 -5.09 37.39
CA THR A 292 -28.22 -6.18 37.22
C THR A 292 -28.93 -7.52 37.28
N VAL A 293 -28.55 -8.43 36.38
CA VAL A 293 -29.05 -9.81 36.32
C VAL A 293 -27.87 -10.73 36.54
N THR A 294 -27.97 -11.60 37.55
CA THR A 294 -26.99 -12.66 37.80
C THR A 294 -27.20 -13.78 36.79
N LEU A 295 -26.11 -14.32 36.24
CA LEU A 295 -26.09 -15.37 35.22
C LEU A 295 -25.36 -16.59 35.76
N ASN A 296 -25.77 -17.78 35.31
CA ASN A 296 -25.11 -19.04 35.62
C ASN A 296 -24.03 -19.36 34.57
N ASP A 297 -22.92 -18.62 34.61
CA ASP A 297 -21.76 -18.81 33.72
C ASP A 297 -22.15 -18.93 32.23
N ALA A 298 -22.78 -17.86 31.73
CA ALA A 298 -23.33 -17.78 30.40
C ALA A 298 -22.25 -17.57 29.33
N ARG A 299 -22.30 -18.36 28.26
CA ARG A 299 -21.54 -18.13 27.03
C ARG A 299 -22.34 -17.41 25.95
N LYS A 300 -23.67 -17.45 26.04
CA LYS A 300 -24.57 -16.70 25.17
C LYS A 300 -25.64 -16.02 26.00
N ILE A 301 -26.00 -14.80 25.63
CA ILE A 301 -27.05 -14.02 26.29
C ILE A 301 -27.95 -13.37 25.26
N GLN A 302 -29.25 -13.44 25.51
CA GLN A 302 -30.28 -12.72 24.79
C GLN A 302 -31.08 -11.88 25.78
N ALA A 303 -31.28 -10.58 25.49
CA ALA A 303 -32.10 -9.71 26.33
C ALA A 303 -33.19 -8.98 25.54
N SER A 304 -34.39 -8.88 26.13
CA SER A 304 -35.54 -8.11 25.63
C SER A 304 -36.10 -7.18 26.70
N PHE A 305 -36.69 -6.06 26.26
CA PHE A 305 -37.11 -4.96 27.11
C PHE A 305 -38.59 -4.66 26.85
N SER A 306 -39.41 -4.70 27.90
CA SER A 306 -40.86 -4.42 27.80
C SER A 306 -41.31 -3.50 28.93
N PRO A 307 -42.19 -2.51 28.67
CA PRO A 307 -42.84 -1.77 29.73
C PRO A 307 -43.82 -2.67 30.49
N VAL A 308 -43.96 -2.46 31.80
CA VAL A 308 -44.95 -3.15 32.63
C VAL A 308 -46.37 -2.71 32.27
N GLU A 309 -46.55 -1.43 31.96
CA GLU A 309 -47.83 -0.85 31.57
C GLU A 309 -48.02 -0.90 30.05
N SER A 310 -49.16 -1.44 29.62
CA SER A 310 -49.51 -1.53 28.21
C SER A 310 -49.69 -0.15 27.58
N GLY A 311 -49.00 0.10 26.46
CA GLY A 311 -49.02 1.39 25.76
C GLY A 311 -47.92 2.38 26.15
N SER A 312 -47.14 2.08 27.19
CA SER A 312 -45.98 2.90 27.57
C SER A 312 -44.85 2.81 26.53
N PRO A 313 -44.04 3.88 26.36
CA PRO A 313 -42.96 3.89 25.38
C PRO A 313 -41.84 2.89 25.73
N LEU A 314 -41.19 2.33 24.71
CA LEU A 314 -40.00 1.48 24.89
C LEU A 314 -38.82 2.31 25.42
N PRO A 315 -37.93 1.71 26.24
CA PRO A 315 -36.84 2.44 26.87
C PRO A 315 -35.73 2.78 25.87
N LEU A 316 -34.87 3.75 26.22
CA LEU A 316 -33.58 3.92 25.56
C LEU A 316 -32.57 3.01 26.26
N ILE A 317 -31.74 2.30 25.51
CA ILE A 317 -30.67 1.45 26.06
C ILE A 317 -29.37 2.24 25.95
N ASP A 318 -28.94 2.82 27.07
CA ASP A 318 -27.75 3.68 27.14
C ASP A 318 -26.47 2.85 27.38
N GLY A 319 -26.59 1.64 27.92
CA GLY A 319 -25.48 0.70 28.06
C GLY A 319 -25.89 -0.71 28.51
N MET A 320 -25.12 -1.70 28.05
CA MET A 320 -25.20 -3.10 28.48
C MET A 320 -23.78 -3.59 28.76
N PHE A 321 -23.53 -4.10 29.97
CA PHE A 321 -22.23 -4.61 30.39
C PHE A 321 -22.30 -6.10 30.66
N LEU A 322 -21.32 -6.84 30.14
CA LEU A 322 -21.18 -8.28 30.35
C LEU A 322 -19.92 -8.55 31.18
N GLU A 323 -20.10 -9.03 32.41
CA GLU A 323 -19.03 -9.12 33.41
C GLU A 323 -18.96 -10.52 34.04
N THR A 324 -17.79 -10.86 34.59
CA THR A 324 -17.60 -12.04 35.46
C THR A 324 -17.75 -11.64 36.93
N LYS A 325 -17.49 -12.57 37.86
CA LYS A 325 -17.56 -12.31 39.31
C LYS A 325 -16.37 -11.49 39.81
N SER A 326 -15.24 -11.53 39.13
CA SER A 326 -14.01 -10.88 39.55
C SER A 326 -13.01 -10.71 38.42
N GLY A 327 -12.18 -9.66 38.48
CA GLY A 327 -11.14 -9.36 37.50
C GLY A 327 -11.36 -8.01 36.83
N VAL A 328 -10.65 -7.73 35.74
CA VAL A 328 -10.74 -6.46 35.02
C VAL A 328 -11.74 -6.54 33.86
N SER A 329 -12.71 -5.62 33.89
CA SER A 329 -13.67 -5.36 32.83
C SER A 329 -13.27 -4.08 32.10
N TYR A 330 -13.03 -4.18 30.79
CA TYR A 330 -12.48 -3.07 29.99
C TYR A 330 -13.47 -2.63 28.91
N SER A 331 -14.04 -1.45 29.08
CA SER A 331 -15.06 -0.88 28.20
C SER A 331 -14.45 0.19 27.30
N ALA A 332 -14.47 -0.02 25.98
CA ALA A 332 -14.00 0.95 24.99
C ALA A 332 -15.18 1.71 24.39
N ILE A 333 -15.12 3.04 24.41
CA ILE A 333 -16.11 3.94 23.81
C ILE A 333 -15.40 4.75 22.73
N VAL A 334 -15.57 4.33 21.48
CA VAL A 334 -14.90 4.92 20.33
C VAL A 334 -15.86 5.82 19.56
N LYS A 335 -15.45 7.07 19.30
CA LYS A 335 -16.21 8.00 18.46
C LYS A 335 -15.33 8.61 17.37
N MET A 336 -15.50 8.12 16.14
CA MET A 336 -14.63 8.47 15.03
C MET A 336 -14.78 9.92 14.57
N GLY A 337 -13.64 10.57 14.31
CA GLY A 337 -13.55 11.85 13.58
C GLY A 337 -14.26 13.03 14.23
N ILE A 338 -14.43 13.01 15.56
CA ILE A 338 -15.07 14.10 16.29
C ILE A 338 -14.16 14.64 17.39
N HIS A 339 -14.36 15.92 17.73
CA HIS A 339 -13.73 16.53 18.89
C HIS A 339 -14.47 16.16 20.16
N LEU A 340 -13.81 16.30 21.31
CA LEU A 340 -14.38 16.27 22.64
C LEU A 340 -15.73 16.99 22.81
N ALA A 341 -15.95 18.07 22.06
CA ALA A 341 -17.14 18.92 22.16
C ALA A 341 -18.47 18.15 22.10
N TRP A 342 -18.50 16.96 21.50
CA TRP A 342 -19.70 16.11 21.50
C TRP A 342 -20.16 15.73 22.90
N MET A 343 -19.25 15.59 23.87
CA MET A 343 -19.62 15.21 25.24
C MET A 343 -20.48 16.31 25.89
N GLN A 344 -20.29 17.57 25.50
CA GLN A 344 -21.11 18.71 25.94
C GLN A 344 -22.51 18.71 25.32
N MET A 345 -22.76 17.90 24.29
CA MET A 345 -24.09 17.74 23.69
C MET A 345 -24.99 16.84 24.54
N ILE A 346 -24.44 16.04 25.45
CA ILE A 346 -25.22 15.21 26.37
C ILE A 346 -25.74 16.10 27.50
N PRO A 347 -27.07 16.17 27.74
CA PRO A 347 -27.63 16.89 28.89
C PRO A 347 -26.98 16.46 30.20
N GLU A 348 -26.80 17.40 31.13
CA GLU A 348 -26.04 17.17 32.35
C GLU A 348 -26.64 16.05 33.22
N ASP A 349 -27.95 16.04 33.38
CA ASP A 349 -28.70 15.03 34.11
C ASP A 349 -28.50 13.63 33.52
N VAL A 350 -28.51 13.51 32.19
CA VAL A 350 -28.29 12.25 31.47
C VAL A 350 -26.84 11.77 31.63
N PHE A 351 -25.87 12.67 31.47
CA PHE A 351 -24.45 12.35 31.64
C PHE A 351 -24.15 11.88 33.07
N GLN A 352 -24.57 12.65 34.06
CA GLN A 352 -24.38 12.34 35.49
C GLN A 352 -24.99 11.00 35.86
N CYS A 353 -26.21 10.72 35.40
CA CYS A 353 -26.89 9.45 35.66
C CYS A 353 -26.13 8.27 35.03
N GLY A 354 -25.84 8.34 33.73
CA GLY A 354 -25.21 7.24 33.01
C GLY A 354 -23.80 6.93 33.46
N ILE A 355 -22.95 7.95 33.67
CA ILE A 355 -21.55 7.73 34.07
C ILE A 355 -21.43 7.20 35.51
N ARG A 356 -22.30 7.64 36.43
CA ARG A 356 -22.40 7.07 37.78
C ARG A 356 -22.90 5.63 37.76
N ALA A 357 -23.89 5.34 36.90
CA ALA A 357 -24.38 3.98 36.71
C ALA A 357 -23.32 3.06 36.10
N ALA A 358 -22.39 3.55 35.26
CA ALA A 358 -21.28 2.75 34.76
C ALA A 358 -20.34 2.25 35.88
N LYS A 359 -20.19 3.02 36.97
CA LYS A 359 -19.30 2.75 38.11
C LYS A 359 -17.84 2.46 37.72
N PRO A 360 -17.15 3.34 36.96
CA PRO A 360 -15.76 3.13 36.59
C PRO A 360 -14.82 3.27 37.81
N ASP A 361 -13.82 2.40 37.89
CA ASP A 361 -12.68 2.51 38.82
C ASP A 361 -11.54 3.31 38.19
N LEU A 362 -11.42 3.28 36.85
CA LEU A 362 -10.52 4.13 36.06
C LEU A 362 -11.24 4.65 34.81
N LEU A 363 -11.18 5.96 34.59
CA LEU A 363 -11.59 6.59 33.33
C LEU A 363 -10.34 6.95 32.52
N ILE A 364 -10.22 6.43 31.30
CA ILE A 364 -9.16 6.80 30.37
C ILE A 364 -9.75 7.70 29.29
N TYR A 365 -9.07 8.81 29.04
CA TYR A 365 -9.47 9.81 28.07
C TYR A 365 -8.39 9.96 27.00
N GLN A 366 -8.71 9.64 25.74
CA GLN A 366 -7.75 9.69 24.63
C GLN A 366 -8.33 10.49 23.43
N TYR A 367 -8.10 11.79 23.45
CA TYR A 367 -8.46 12.74 22.38
C TYR A 367 -7.32 13.75 22.17
N GLY A 368 -7.45 14.63 21.17
CA GLY A 368 -6.51 15.73 20.93
C GLY A 368 -5.96 15.75 19.52
N VAL A 369 -5.94 14.61 18.81
CA VAL A 369 -5.42 14.53 17.43
C VAL A 369 -6.32 15.29 16.44
N ASN A 370 -7.64 15.23 16.66
CA ASN A 370 -8.63 15.94 15.86
C ASN A 370 -8.68 17.44 16.20
N GLU A 371 -8.59 17.79 17.48
CA GLU A 371 -8.50 19.16 17.96
C GLU A 371 -7.26 19.86 17.43
N SER A 372 -6.12 19.16 17.43
CA SER A 372 -4.87 19.63 16.80
C SER A 372 -5.07 19.93 15.32
N ALA A 373 -5.84 19.09 14.62
CA ALA A 373 -6.22 19.26 13.21
C ALA A 373 -6.87 20.62 12.97
N SER A 374 -7.95 20.84 13.69
CA SER A 374 -8.86 21.97 13.54
C SER A 374 -8.25 23.28 14.01
N LEU A 375 -7.43 23.23 15.06
CA LEU A 375 -6.76 24.43 15.60
C LEU A 375 -5.81 25.04 14.57
N SER A 376 -4.95 24.25 13.94
CA SER A 376 -4.03 24.77 12.93
C SER A 376 -4.70 25.18 11.61
N SER A 377 -5.82 24.55 11.22
CA SER A 377 -6.57 24.99 10.03
C SER A 377 -7.51 26.16 10.34
N SER A 378 -7.57 26.64 11.59
CA SER A 378 -8.55 27.61 12.08
C SER A 378 -9.98 27.23 11.68
N TYR A 379 -10.26 25.92 11.62
CA TYR A 379 -11.49 25.41 11.03
C TYR A 379 -12.71 25.94 11.79
N ARG A 380 -13.59 26.65 11.07
CA ARG A 380 -14.80 27.31 11.62
C ARG A 380 -14.55 28.14 12.89
N GLY A 381 -13.37 28.75 13.01
CA GLY A 381 -13.01 29.58 14.16
C GLY A 381 -12.82 28.81 15.47
N PHE A 382 -12.39 27.54 15.39
CA PHE A 382 -11.87 26.78 16.52
C PHE A 382 -10.53 27.39 16.99
N THR A 383 -10.36 27.58 18.29
CA THR A 383 -9.22 28.29 18.90
C THR A 383 -8.77 27.58 20.17
N ARG A 384 -7.52 27.82 20.59
CA ARG A 384 -6.97 27.30 21.85
C ARG A 384 -7.86 27.63 23.05
N ALA A 385 -8.32 28.88 23.14
CA ALA A 385 -9.20 29.34 24.22
C ALA A 385 -10.55 28.58 24.24
N LYS A 386 -11.16 28.34 23.06
CA LYS A 386 -12.39 27.54 22.99
C LYS A 386 -12.14 26.10 23.43
N TYR A 387 -11.03 25.50 22.99
CA TYR A 387 -10.66 24.15 23.38
C TYR A 387 -10.47 24.03 24.89
N GLU A 388 -9.72 24.95 25.50
CA GLU A 388 -9.48 24.98 26.94
C GLU A 388 -10.78 25.08 27.74
N VAL A 389 -11.70 25.98 27.34
CA VAL A 389 -13.02 26.10 27.99
C VAL A 389 -13.82 24.81 27.87
N GLN A 390 -13.81 24.17 26.69
CA GLN A 390 -14.53 22.92 26.46
C GLN A 390 -13.99 21.77 27.30
N LEU A 391 -12.67 21.61 27.35
CA LEU A 391 -12.02 20.55 28.12
C LEU A 391 -12.21 20.75 29.62
N ARG A 392 -12.07 21.99 30.11
CA ARG A 392 -12.29 22.37 31.50
C ARG A 392 -13.72 22.08 31.95
N ASP A 393 -14.72 22.47 31.15
CA ASP A 393 -16.13 22.19 31.46
C ASP A 393 -16.38 20.67 31.54
N TYR A 394 -15.85 19.89 30.61
CA TYR A 394 -15.96 18.45 30.65
C TYR A 394 -15.30 17.82 31.90
N PHE A 395 -14.09 18.27 32.26
CA PHE A 395 -13.38 17.80 33.46
C PHE A 395 -14.15 18.14 34.74
N GLN A 396 -14.77 19.32 34.80
CA GLN A 396 -15.68 19.68 35.90
C GLN A 396 -16.87 18.73 35.99
N ARG A 397 -17.49 18.37 34.86
CA ARG A 397 -18.62 17.43 34.83
C ARG A 397 -18.21 16.05 35.33
N ILE A 398 -17.03 15.55 34.94
CA ILE A 398 -16.47 14.29 35.47
C ILE A 398 -16.35 14.38 36.99
N ARG A 399 -15.68 15.41 37.53
CA ARG A 399 -15.47 15.53 38.99
C ARG A 399 -16.77 15.67 39.78
N ARG A 400 -17.80 16.32 39.23
CA ARG A 400 -19.15 16.36 39.84
C ARG A 400 -19.83 14.99 39.85
N ALA A 401 -19.58 14.16 38.84
CA ALA A 401 -20.16 12.83 38.73
C ALA A 401 -19.44 11.79 39.57
N LEU A 402 -18.11 11.86 39.56
CA LEU A 402 -17.17 10.86 40.01
C LEU A 402 -16.02 11.57 40.76
N PRO A 403 -16.26 12.05 42.00
CA PRO A 403 -15.27 12.84 42.73
C PRO A 403 -13.97 12.06 42.99
N GLU A 404 -14.09 10.79 43.37
CA GLU A 404 -12.96 9.94 43.82
C GLU A 404 -12.43 8.98 42.74
N THR A 405 -13.02 8.92 41.55
CA THR A 405 -12.58 8.01 40.50
C THR A 405 -11.24 8.46 39.92
N ALA A 406 -10.32 7.51 39.71
CA ALA A 406 -9.06 7.78 39.03
C ALA A 406 -9.31 8.11 37.54
N VAL A 407 -8.59 9.09 37.03
CA VAL A 407 -8.71 9.52 35.62
C VAL A 407 -7.32 9.62 35.02
N LEU A 408 -7.14 9.03 33.84
CA LEU A 408 -5.94 9.10 33.04
C LEU A 408 -6.23 9.82 31.72
N ILE A 409 -5.49 10.90 31.46
CA ILE A 409 -5.49 11.61 30.18
C ILE A 409 -4.34 11.06 29.34
N VAL A 410 -4.63 10.56 28.14
CA VAL A 410 -3.64 10.12 27.15
C VAL A 410 -3.50 11.23 26.12
N GLY A 411 -2.33 11.88 26.11
CA GLY A 411 -2.02 13.00 25.21
C GLY A 411 -2.02 12.63 23.73
N PRO A 412 -2.14 13.61 22.80
CA PRO A 412 -2.02 13.36 21.38
C PRO A 412 -0.56 13.08 20.98
N PHE A 413 -0.30 11.93 20.35
CA PHE A 413 0.99 11.65 19.72
C PHE A 413 1.16 12.35 18.37
N GLU A 414 2.40 12.50 17.90
CA GLU A 414 2.73 13.30 16.71
C GLU A 414 1.82 13.01 15.51
N ARG A 415 1.24 14.06 14.95
CA ARG A 415 0.53 14.01 13.68
C ARG A 415 1.20 14.94 12.69
N LEU A 416 1.36 14.47 11.46
CA LEU A 416 1.92 15.27 10.39
C LEU A 416 0.84 15.75 9.43
N ARG A 417 1.02 16.98 8.96
CA ARG A 417 0.20 17.56 7.91
C ARG A 417 0.92 17.44 6.59
N PRO A 418 0.21 17.11 5.50
CA PRO A 418 0.76 17.28 4.16
C PRO A 418 1.19 18.74 3.96
N SER A 419 2.45 18.99 3.62
CA SER A 419 2.98 20.33 3.31
C SER A 419 3.67 20.36 1.93
N ALA A 420 4.11 21.54 1.48
CA ALA A 420 4.80 21.68 0.18
C ALA A 420 6.21 21.10 0.20
N LYS A 421 6.78 20.91 1.39
CA LYS A 421 8.14 20.41 1.63
C LYS A 421 8.15 18.98 2.19
N GLY A 422 7.05 18.25 2.06
CA GLY A 422 6.82 16.94 2.71
C GLY A 422 5.93 17.05 3.96
N PRO A 423 5.58 15.93 4.62
CA PRO A 423 4.78 15.96 5.84
C PRO A 423 5.49 16.77 6.93
N ALA A 424 4.76 17.68 7.58
CA ALA A 424 5.33 18.61 8.57
C ALA A 424 4.54 18.56 9.89
N PRO A 425 5.23 18.69 11.04
CA PRO A 425 4.58 18.77 12.33
C PRO A 425 3.76 20.06 12.47
N SER A 426 2.79 20.04 13.36
CA SER A 426 1.84 21.13 13.57
C SER A 426 2.07 21.77 14.94
N ALA A 427 2.38 23.07 14.99
CA ALA A 427 2.51 23.80 16.26
C ALA A 427 1.24 23.68 17.14
N ALA A 428 0.07 23.67 16.52
CA ALA A 428 -1.21 23.48 17.20
C ALA A 428 -1.31 22.17 18.00
N GLN A 429 -0.52 21.16 17.67
CA GLN A 429 -0.48 19.93 18.43
C GLN A 429 0.15 20.12 19.80
N MET A 430 1.24 20.90 19.85
CA MET A 430 1.90 21.23 21.10
C MET A 430 0.98 22.06 22.00
N GLU A 431 0.18 22.96 21.43
CA GLU A 431 -0.83 23.73 22.16
C GLU A 431 -1.91 22.83 22.79
N VAL A 432 -2.43 21.84 22.05
CA VAL A 432 -3.41 20.89 22.59
C VAL A 432 -2.82 20.04 23.70
N ARG A 433 -1.60 19.51 23.49
CA ARG A 433 -0.85 18.74 24.49
C ARG A 433 -0.67 19.55 25.79
N GLU A 434 -0.22 20.80 25.67
CA GLU A 434 -0.01 21.70 26.80
C GLU A 434 -1.30 21.94 27.59
N VAL A 435 -2.40 22.27 26.91
CA VAL A 435 -3.70 22.52 27.56
C VAL A 435 -4.20 21.28 28.31
N GLN A 436 -4.04 20.08 27.73
CA GLN A 436 -4.43 18.84 28.41
C GLN A 436 -3.58 18.56 29.65
N MET A 437 -2.27 18.79 29.59
CA MET A 437 -1.37 18.61 30.74
C MET A 437 -1.71 19.58 31.88
N GLN A 438 -1.91 20.86 31.54
CA GLN A 438 -2.26 21.91 32.52
C GLN A 438 -3.58 21.58 33.23
N LEU A 439 -4.62 21.23 32.46
CA LEU A 439 -5.93 20.89 33.03
C LEU A 439 -5.92 19.54 33.77
N ALA A 440 -5.11 18.58 33.34
CA ALA A 440 -4.96 17.33 34.10
C ALA A 440 -4.40 17.60 35.49
N ALA A 441 -3.34 18.41 35.59
CA ALA A 441 -2.78 18.82 36.88
C ALA A 441 -3.78 19.59 37.74
N GLU A 442 -4.53 20.53 37.16
CA GLU A 442 -5.51 21.34 37.88
C GLU A 442 -6.63 20.50 38.50
N PHE A 443 -7.11 19.46 37.80
CA PHE A 443 -8.22 18.60 38.25
C PHE A 443 -7.76 17.34 39.00
N GLY A 444 -6.46 17.19 39.25
CA GLY A 444 -5.86 16.02 39.89
C GLY A 444 -6.04 14.74 39.06
N PHE A 445 -5.84 14.82 37.75
CA PHE A 445 -5.84 13.69 36.84
C PHE A 445 -4.41 13.29 36.48
N ALA A 446 -4.19 11.99 36.29
CA ALA A 446 -2.94 11.48 35.75
C ALA A 446 -2.83 11.79 34.26
N TYR A 447 -1.61 12.01 33.76
CA TYR A 447 -1.36 12.29 32.35
C TYR A 447 -0.28 11.36 31.77
N PHE A 448 -0.61 10.67 30.67
CA PHE A 448 0.34 9.88 29.87
C PHE A 448 0.70 10.65 28.60
N ASP A 449 1.99 10.93 28.43
CA ASP A 449 2.49 11.67 27.29
C ASP A 449 2.82 10.76 26.10
N ALA A 450 1.80 10.47 25.28
CA ALA A 450 1.98 9.63 24.10
C ALA A 450 2.93 10.25 23.06
N TYR A 451 3.09 11.58 23.05
CA TYR A 451 3.99 12.28 22.14
C TYR A 451 5.44 11.94 22.48
N GLU A 452 5.83 12.10 23.74
CA GLU A 452 7.18 11.78 24.20
C GLU A 452 7.46 10.28 24.13
N TYR A 453 6.50 9.45 24.56
CA TYR A 453 6.67 7.98 24.59
C TYR A 453 6.97 7.40 23.20
N LEU A 454 6.26 7.85 22.17
CA LEU A 454 6.47 7.28 20.83
C LEU A 454 7.78 7.76 20.19
N GLY A 455 8.30 8.93 20.60
CA GLY A 455 9.59 9.45 20.12
C GLY A 455 9.60 10.94 19.75
N GLY A 456 8.46 11.64 19.88
CA GLY A 456 8.39 13.08 19.65
C GLY A 456 8.51 13.51 18.17
N PRO A 457 9.22 14.62 17.87
CA PRO A 457 9.24 15.22 16.53
C PRO A 457 9.82 14.30 15.44
N GLY A 458 9.13 14.19 14.31
CA GLY A 458 9.51 13.38 13.15
C GLY A 458 9.24 11.88 13.30
N GLN A 459 8.83 11.42 14.48
CA GLN A 459 8.58 10.01 14.75
C GLN A 459 7.45 9.44 13.90
N MET A 460 6.42 10.22 13.60
CA MET A 460 5.29 9.76 12.79
C MET A 460 5.74 9.37 11.37
N LEU A 461 6.75 10.03 10.80
CA LEU A 461 7.33 9.63 9.51
C LEU A 461 7.95 8.23 9.61
N GLU A 462 8.71 7.98 10.67
CA GLU A 462 9.38 6.70 10.89
C GLU A 462 8.36 5.59 11.16
N MET A 463 7.29 5.89 11.91
CA MET A 463 6.19 4.95 12.13
C MET A 463 5.45 4.61 10.84
N VAL A 464 5.21 5.56 9.93
CA VAL A 464 4.63 5.26 8.61
C VAL A 464 5.58 4.40 7.77
N LYS A 465 6.87 4.73 7.78
CA LYS A 465 7.92 3.95 7.10
C LYS A 465 7.99 2.51 7.63
N ASN A 466 7.83 2.34 8.94
CA ASN A 466 7.82 1.04 9.62
C ASN A 466 6.43 0.37 9.62
N ARG A 467 5.41 0.99 9.00
CA ARG A 467 4.02 0.52 8.93
C ARG A 467 3.34 0.35 10.30
N GLU A 468 3.81 1.09 11.30
CA GLU A 468 3.14 1.27 12.59
C GLU A 468 2.05 2.34 12.52
N ALA A 469 2.11 3.21 11.52
CA ALA A 469 1.09 4.20 11.20
C ALA A 469 0.65 4.11 9.73
N ILE A 470 -0.58 4.54 9.46
CA ILE A 470 -1.16 4.61 8.12
C ILE A 470 -0.57 5.82 7.39
N SER A 471 -0.50 5.75 6.05
CA SER A 471 0.06 6.82 5.20
C SER A 471 -0.71 8.14 5.22
N ASP A 472 -1.73 8.28 6.08
CA ASP A 472 -2.39 9.54 6.39
C ASP A 472 -1.70 10.33 7.52
N TYR A 473 -0.61 9.77 8.07
CA TYR A 473 0.22 10.35 9.13
C TYR A 473 -0.58 10.75 10.38
N THR A 474 -1.70 10.06 10.63
CA THR A 474 -2.64 10.35 11.70
C THR A 474 -3.04 9.08 12.45
N HIS A 475 -3.44 8.03 11.73
CA HIS A 475 -3.97 6.81 12.35
C HIS A 475 -2.88 5.74 12.49
N LEU A 476 -2.93 5.00 13.59
CA LEU A 476 -2.04 3.87 13.84
C LEU A 476 -2.56 2.62 13.13
N THR A 477 -1.65 1.78 12.65
CA THR A 477 -1.99 0.40 12.30
C THR A 477 -2.17 -0.41 13.59
N ARG A 478 -2.59 -1.67 13.48
CA ARG A 478 -2.68 -2.56 14.65
C ARG A 478 -1.37 -2.65 15.43
N SER A 479 -0.24 -2.74 14.73
CA SER A 479 1.08 -2.82 15.34
C SER A 479 1.44 -1.54 16.12
N GLY A 480 1.16 -0.36 15.55
CA GLY A 480 1.40 0.90 16.27
C GLY A 480 0.45 1.09 17.45
N GLY A 481 -0.82 0.67 17.30
CA GLY A 481 -1.80 0.65 18.38
C GLY A 481 -1.39 -0.26 19.53
N ASP A 482 -0.87 -1.46 19.23
CA ASP A 482 -0.35 -2.40 20.23
C ASP A 482 0.89 -1.82 20.95
N ARG A 483 1.79 -1.11 20.24
CA ARG A 483 2.95 -0.43 20.84
C ARG A 483 2.55 0.68 21.81
N LEU A 484 1.55 1.49 21.42
CA LEU A 484 1.02 2.55 22.29
C LEU A 484 0.27 1.96 23.49
N ALA A 485 -0.55 0.91 23.28
CA ALA A 485 -1.22 0.18 24.36
C ALA A 485 -0.22 -0.36 25.38
N GLN A 486 0.85 -1.01 24.92
CA GLN A 486 1.90 -1.54 25.78
C GLN A 486 2.54 -0.42 26.61
N GLY A 487 2.85 0.73 26.00
CA GLY A 487 3.42 1.88 26.71
C GLY A 487 2.53 2.43 27.82
N ILE A 488 1.24 2.61 27.53
CA ILE A 488 0.25 3.07 28.53
C ILE A 488 0.15 2.06 29.67
N TYR A 489 0.09 0.77 29.34
CA TYR A 489 0.03 -0.30 30.32
C TYR A 489 1.27 -0.37 31.20
N ASP A 490 2.46 -0.41 30.61
CA ASP A 490 3.73 -0.50 31.33
C ASP A 490 3.91 0.68 32.26
N ALA A 491 3.53 1.89 31.83
CA ALA A 491 3.56 3.05 32.70
C ALA A 491 2.60 2.88 33.90
N LEU A 492 1.36 2.46 33.68
CA LEU A 492 0.40 2.20 34.75
C LEU A 492 0.88 1.12 35.73
N ILE A 493 1.41 0.01 35.22
CA ILE A 493 1.88 -1.12 36.04
C ILE A 493 3.14 -0.76 36.80
N THR A 494 4.06 0.00 36.20
CA THR A 494 5.24 0.50 36.91
C THR A 494 4.81 1.31 38.14
N HIS A 495 3.84 2.21 38.00
CA HIS A 495 3.33 3.00 39.11
C HIS A 495 2.58 2.14 40.15
N TYR A 496 1.82 1.14 39.69
CA TYR A 496 1.17 0.16 40.57
C TYR A 496 2.17 -0.67 41.39
N LEU A 497 3.29 -1.09 40.80
CA LEU A 497 4.33 -1.86 41.48
C LEU A 497 5.04 -1.03 42.55
N VAL A 498 5.28 0.25 42.29
CA VAL A 498 5.80 1.17 43.32
C VAL A 498 4.78 1.33 44.45
N TYR A 499 3.50 1.58 44.12
CA TYR A 499 2.43 1.70 45.11
C TYR A 499 2.27 0.45 45.99
N SER A 500 2.35 -0.74 45.39
CA SER A 500 2.18 -2.01 46.09
C SER A 500 3.42 -2.46 46.89
N GLY A 501 4.56 -1.77 46.75
CA GLY A 501 5.82 -2.10 47.41
C GLY A 501 6.53 -3.33 46.82
N ASN A 502 6.16 -3.73 45.59
CA ASN A 502 6.64 -4.94 44.91
C ASN A 502 7.74 -4.66 43.86
N LEU A 503 8.28 -3.44 43.80
CA LEU A 503 9.37 -3.12 42.89
C LEU A 503 10.71 -3.64 43.47
N ASP A 504 11.05 -4.90 43.21
CA ASP A 504 12.38 -5.46 43.52
C ASP A 504 13.47 -4.76 42.68
N ASN A 505 14.64 -4.56 43.29
CA ASN A 505 15.84 -3.82 42.83
C ASN A 505 16.52 -4.33 41.52
N LYS A 506 15.78 -4.84 40.53
CA LYS A 506 16.32 -5.48 39.31
C LYS A 506 15.71 -5.02 37.98
N THR A 507 14.90 -3.96 37.93
CA THR A 507 14.43 -3.39 36.66
C THR A 507 14.92 -1.95 36.48
N ASN A 508 15.60 -1.68 35.36
CA ASN A 508 16.17 -0.39 34.96
C ASN A 508 15.09 0.65 34.57
N TYR A 509 14.09 0.89 35.42
CA TYR A 509 13.10 1.94 35.17
C TYR A 509 13.33 3.11 36.12
N SER A 510 13.91 4.20 35.61
CA SER A 510 14.08 5.44 36.37
C SER A 510 12.75 6.20 36.43
N VAL A 511 12.13 6.25 37.61
CA VAL A 511 11.08 7.23 37.92
C VAL A 511 11.78 8.56 38.23
N SER A 512 11.80 9.51 37.29
CA SER A 512 12.36 10.84 37.57
C SER A 512 11.34 11.68 38.34
N ALA A 513 11.63 11.98 39.60
CA ALA A 513 10.81 12.83 40.47
C ALA A 513 11.06 14.34 40.30
N ASP A 514 11.93 14.76 39.38
CA ASP A 514 12.32 16.17 39.23
C ASP A 514 11.64 16.83 38.01
N PHE A 515 10.48 17.42 38.26
CA PHE A 515 9.98 18.54 37.46
C PHE A 515 9.72 19.72 38.38
N GLN A 516 10.80 20.29 38.93
CA GLN A 516 10.77 21.67 39.41
C GLN A 516 10.94 22.61 38.22
N GLU A 517 10.04 23.59 38.15
CA GLU A 517 10.18 24.92 37.55
C GLU A 517 11.38 25.11 36.59
N ASN A 518 11.19 24.73 35.32
CA ASN A 518 11.97 25.31 34.23
C ASN A 518 11.08 26.30 33.47
N GLU A 519 10.81 27.44 34.09
CA GLU A 519 10.45 28.67 33.36
C GLU A 519 11.66 29.12 32.54
N GLY A 520 11.86 28.53 31.36
CA GLY A 520 12.90 29.00 30.45
C GLY A 520 13.46 27.97 29.49
N LEU A 521 12.65 27.34 28.64
CA LEU A 521 13.19 26.60 27.48
C LEU A 521 12.15 26.32 26.39
N TYR A 522 11.58 27.37 25.80
CA TYR A 522 10.89 27.27 24.52
C TYR A 522 11.19 28.47 23.61
N SER A 523 12.46 28.64 23.25
CA SER A 523 12.78 29.24 21.96
C SER A 523 12.85 28.11 20.93
N TYR A 524 11.71 27.74 20.36
CA TYR A 524 11.68 26.98 19.11
C TYR A 524 12.24 27.89 18.02
N GLN A 525 13.56 27.89 17.85
CA GLN A 525 14.12 28.10 16.53
C GLN A 525 13.75 26.83 15.75
N PRO A 526 12.99 26.90 14.66
CA PRO A 526 12.86 25.74 13.79
C PRO A 526 14.28 25.41 13.36
N GLN A 527 14.86 24.35 13.94
CA GLN A 527 15.85 23.61 13.19
C GLN A 527 15.10 23.15 11.97
N SER A 528 15.29 23.90 10.90
CA SER A 528 14.98 23.44 9.58
C SER A 528 15.56 22.04 9.49
N VAL A 529 14.69 21.06 9.26
CA VAL A 529 15.11 19.79 8.69
C VAL A 529 15.65 20.14 7.29
N THR A 530 16.85 20.71 7.26
CA THR A 530 17.64 21.04 6.08
C THR A 530 18.78 20.04 5.90
N ASP A 531 18.95 19.11 6.84
CA ASP A 531 20.02 18.11 6.79
C ASP A 531 19.53 16.68 6.51
N ALA A 532 18.28 16.54 6.05
CA ALA A 532 18.07 15.58 4.97
C ALA A 532 18.82 16.18 3.79
N GLN A 533 20.11 15.84 3.67
CA GLN A 533 20.96 16.23 2.55
C GLN A 533 20.08 16.25 1.31
N SER A 534 19.98 17.41 0.69
CA SER A 534 19.44 17.59 -0.64
C SER A 534 20.32 16.81 -1.61
N THR A 535 20.26 15.48 -1.55
CA THR A 535 20.51 14.65 -2.71
C THR A 535 19.56 15.20 -3.76
N PRO A 536 20.05 15.68 -4.92
CA PRO A 536 19.18 16.02 -6.04
C PRO A 536 18.18 14.88 -6.20
N GLY A 537 16.88 15.19 -6.20
CA GLY A 537 15.85 14.18 -6.39
C GLY A 537 16.15 13.40 -7.67
N ALA A 538 16.00 12.07 -7.63
CA ALA A 538 16.15 11.24 -8.82
C ALA A 538 15.23 11.79 -9.92
N ILE A 539 15.75 11.94 -11.14
CA ILE A 539 14.97 12.50 -12.24
C ILE A 539 13.89 11.48 -12.61
N ALA A 540 12.64 11.75 -12.23
CA ALA A 540 11.50 10.87 -12.53
C ALA A 540 10.74 11.35 -13.76
N PHE A 541 10.21 10.45 -14.60
CA PHE A 541 9.55 10.81 -15.86
C PHE A 541 8.38 11.79 -15.73
N HIS A 542 7.68 11.78 -14.59
CA HIS A 542 6.56 12.67 -14.30
C HIS A 542 6.99 14.02 -13.68
N SER A 543 8.29 14.20 -13.40
CA SER A 543 8.83 15.40 -12.77
C SER A 543 9.13 16.51 -13.79
N MET A 544 9.18 17.76 -13.30
CA MET A 544 9.65 18.88 -14.11
C MET A 544 11.13 18.74 -14.50
N ASP A 545 11.95 18.19 -13.61
CA ASP A 545 13.38 17.94 -13.87
C ASP A 545 13.57 17.05 -15.11
N PHE A 546 12.69 16.06 -15.31
CA PHE A 546 12.70 15.24 -16.51
C PHE A 546 12.31 16.02 -17.76
N ALA A 547 11.35 16.94 -17.68
CA ALA A 547 10.99 17.77 -18.83
C ALA A 547 12.17 18.67 -19.26
N TYR A 548 12.89 19.27 -18.30
CA TYR A 548 14.12 20.03 -18.58
C TYR A 548 15.23 19.15 -19.14
N PHE A 549 15.47 17.99 -18.50
CA PHE A 549 16.45 17.02 -18.96
C PHE A 549 16.16 16.58 -20.40
N LEU A 550 14.93 16.15 -20.70
CA LEU A 550 14.52 15.74 -22.03
C LEU A 550 14.65 16.88 -23.03
N PHE A 551 14.33 18.12 -22.65
CA PHE A 551 14.53 19.29 -23.52
C PHE A 551 16.00 19.47 -23.90
N VAL A 552 16.90 19.46 -22.92
CA VAL A 552 18.35 19.60 -23.14
C VAL A 552 18.88 18.44 -24.00
N VAL A 553 18.43 17.21 -23.74
CA VAL A 553 18.83 16.03 -24.51
C VAL A 553 18.36 16.11 -25.95
N VAL A 554 17.10 16.46 -26.21
CA VAL A 554 16.58 16.59 -27.57
C VAL A 554 17.28 17.74 -28.30
N LEU A 555 17.50 18.88 -27.65
CA LEU A 555 18.21 20.01 -28.23
C LEU A 555 19.65 19.63 -28.60
N GLY A 556 20.40 19.06 -27.65
CA GLY A 556 21.78 18.60 -27.85
C GLY A 556 21.88 17.53 -28.94
N ALA A 557 21.00 16.53 -28.91
CA ALA A 557 20.94 15.49 -29.93
C ALA A 557 20.59 16.06 -31.32
N THR A 558 19.78 17.12 -31.39
CA THR A 558 19.47 17.80 -32.66
C THR A 558 20.65 18.62 -33.18
N ILE A 559 21.34 19.37 -32.31
CA ILE A 559 22.51 20.17 -32.71
C ILE A 559 23.62 19.25 -33.24
N LEU A 560 23.82 18.10 -32.58
CA LEU A 560 24.86 17.12 -32.93
C LEU A 560 24.50 16.22 -34.11
N LEU A 561 23.42 16.52 -34.85
CA LEU A 561 22.95 15.72 -35.98
C LEU A 561 24.00 15.45 -37.04
N ARG A 562 24.81 16.47 -37.34
CA ARG A 562 25.88 16.39 -38.36
C ARG A 562 27.09 15.57 -37.89
N TYR A 563 27.13 15.17 -36.62
CA TYR A 563 28.25 14.50 -35.97
C TYR A 563 27.77 13.21 -35.28
N PRO A 564 27.43 12.14 -36.03
CA PRO A 564 26.77 10.94 -35.52
C PRO A 564 27.52 10.26 -34.36
N THR A 565 28.85 10.21 -34.41
CA THR A 565 29.68 9.63 -33.33
C THR A 565 29.64 10.47 -32.06
N VAL A 566 29.68 11.79 -32.17
CA VAL A 566 29.60 12.71 -31.03
C VAL A 566 28.20 12.66 -30.42
N ARG A 567 27.17 12.60 -31.26
CA ARG A 567 25.78 12.43 -30.85
C ARG A 567 25.56 11.12 -30.09
N LEU A 568 26.15 10.01 -30.56
CA LEU A 568 26.12 8.74 -29.85
C LEU A 568 26.76 8.87 -28.45
N GLY A 569 27.93 9.49 -28.36
CA GLY A 569 28.59 9.77 -27.08
C GLY A 569 27.74 10.64 -26.17
N PHE A 570 27.11 11.70 -26.70
CA PHE A 570 26.22 12.59 -25.96
C PHE A 570 25.02 11.84 -25.37
N LEU A 571 24.37 10.97 -26.15
CA LEU A 571 23.24 10.17 -25.66
C LEU A 571 23.67 9.20 -24.55
N ILE A 572 24.86 8.60 -24.65
CA ILE A 572 25.42 7.74 -23.59
C ILE A 572 25.67 8.55 -22.31
N VAL A 573 26.27 9.74 -22.43
CA VAL A 573 26.52 10.63 -21.28
C VAL A 573 25.21 11.07 -20.63
N ALA A 574 24.21 11.49 -21.44
CA ALA A 574 22.88 11.84 -20.94
C ALA A 574 22.22 10.65 -20.23
N SER A 575 22.41 9.45 -20.76
CA SER A 575 21.92 8.20 -20.18
C SER A 575 22.52 7.88 -18.82
N TYR A 576 23.85 7.95 -18.71
CA TYR A 576 24.52 7.76 -17.42
C TYR A 576 24.18 8.87 -16.44
N TYR A 577 24.04 10.13 -16.89
CA TYR A 577 23.61 11.24 -16.05
C TYR A 577 22.21 11.01 -15.47
N PHE A 578 21.27 10.59 -16.32
CA PHE A 578 19.91 10.24 -15.87
C PHE A 578 19.93 9.15 -14.80
N TYR A 579 20.70 8.08 -15.03
CA TYR A 579 20.85 7.00 -14.05
C TYR A 579 21.56 7.44 -12.76
N ALA A 580 22.62 8.27 -12.89
CA ALA A 580 23.39 8.82 -11.79
C ALA A 580 22.57 9.75 -10.88
N SER A 581 21.51 10.35 -11.42
CA SER A 581 20.62 11.24 -10.66
C SER A 581 20.00 10.56 -9.43
N TRP A 582 19.87 9.23 -9.43
CA TRP A 582 19.49 8.46 -8.25
C TRP A 582 20.65 8.24 -7.29
N LYS A 583 21.69 7.52 -7.74
CA LYS A 583 22.94 7.27 -7.02
C LYS A 583 24.06 7.05 -8.04
N LEU A 584 25.29 7.44 -7.67
CA LEU A 584 26.45 7.33 -8.56
C LEU A 584 27.03 5.90 -8.63
N TRP A 585 27.13 5.21 -7.50
CA TRP A 585 27.81 3.90 -7.42
C TRP A 585 27.21 2.77 -8.29
N PRO A 586 25.89 2.67 -8.53
CA PRO A 586 25.27 1.63 -9.36
C PRO A 586 25.73 1.64 -10.83
N ILE A 587 26.27 2.77 -11.31
CA ILE A 587 26.87 2.87 -12.64
C ILE A 587 27.98 1.84 -12.81
N SER A 588 28.72 1.53 -11.75
CA SER A 588 29.80 0.54 -11.81
C SER A 588 29.28 -0.87 -12.15
N LEU A 589 28.10 -1.24 -11.64
CA LEU A 589 27.45 -2.53 -11.92
C LEU A 589 26.97 -2.60 -13.37
N MET A 590 26.31 -1.54 -13.85
CA MET A 590 25.85 -1.47 -15.24
C MET A 590 27.02 -1.46 -16.23
N LEU A 591 28.10 -0.74 -15.90
CA LEU A 591 29.32 -0.73 -16.70
C LEU A 591 29.98 -2.10 -16.71
N PHE A 592 30.04 -2.79 -15.57
CA PHE A 592 30.54 -4.16 -15.48
C PHE A 592 29.75 -5.10 -16.41
N SER A 593 28.41 -5.13 -16.32
CA SER A 593 27.57 -5.95 -17.22
C SER A 593 27.80 -5.58 -18.69
N THR A 594 27.88 -4.28 -19.01
CA THR A 594 28.14 -3.80 -20.38
C THR A 594 29.49 -4.29 -20.91
N VAL A 595 30.55 -4.18 -20.11
CA VAL A 595 31.90 -4.61 -20.48
C VAL A 595 31.97 -6.12 -20.62
N LEU A 596 31.47 -6.86 -19.62
CA LEU A 596 31.45 -8.32 -19.58
C LEU A 596 30.77 -8.89 -20.83
N ASP A 597 29.53 -8.45 -21.10
CA ASP A 597 28.71 -9.06 -22.15
C ASP A 597 29.18 -8.68 -23.56
N TYR A 598 29.73 -7.49 -23.76
CA TYR A 598 30.37 -7.13 -25.02
C TYR A 598 31.57 -8.02 -25.34
N PHE A 599 32.47 -8.22 -24.37
CA PHE A 599 33.66 -9.03 -24.57
C PHE A 599 33.36 -10.52 -24.64
N CYS A 600 32.41 -11.04 -23.85
CA CYS A 600 31.93 -12.41 -23.97
C CYS A 600 31.30 -12.67 -25.34
N ALA A 601 30.43 -11.78 -25.84
CA ALA A 601 29.85 -11.91 -27.19
C ALA A 601 30.93 -11.91 -28.28
N ARG A 602 31.95 -11.05 -28.16
CA ARG A 602 33.09 -11.01 -29.07
C ARG A 602 33.91 -12.30 -29.04
N ALA A 603 34.15 -12.84 -27.85
CA ALA A 603 34.87 -14.10 -27.68
C ALA A 603 34.08 -15.31 -28.23
N ILE A 604 32.76 -15.33 -28.05
CA ILE A 604 31.86 -16.33 -28.65
C ILE A 604 31.96 -16.28 -30.18
N ALA A 605 31.87 -15.09 -30.77
CA ALA A 605 31.99 -14.92 -32.21
C ALA A 605 33.37 -15.38 -32.73
N ALA A 606 34.45 -14.99 -32.05
CA ALA A 606 35.82 -15.40 -32.41
C ALA A 606 36.02 -16.92 -32.29
N ALA A 607 35.48 -17.55 -31.24
CA ALA A 607 35.55 -19.00 -31.05
C ALA A 607 34.81 -19.75 -32.17
N ARG A 608 33.64 -19.25 -32.59
CA ARG A 608 32.89 -19.82 -33.72
C ARG A 608 33.68 -19.74 -35.02
N THR A 609 34.28 -18.58 -35.32
CA THR A 609 35.09 -18.39 -36.53
C THR A 609 36.32 -19.31 -36.53
N ARG A 610 37.03 -19.43 -35.40
CA ARG A 610 38.20 -20.33 -35.28
C ARG A 610 37.85 -21.80 -35.45
N ALA A 611 36.65 -22.21 -35.02
CA ALA A 611 36.18 -23.58 -35.14
C ALA A 611 35.61 -23.92 -36.54
N GLY A 612 35.55 -22.96 -37.47
CA GLY A 612 34.99 -23.17 -38.81
C GLY A 612 33.50 -23.57 -38.80
N LEU A 613 32.77 -23.21 -37.74
CA LEU A 613 31.39 -23.65 -37.56
C LEU A 613 30.38 -22.67 -38.17
N GLU A 614 29.38 -23.23 -38.83
CA GLU A 614 28.20 -22.51 -39.31
C GLU A 614 27.48 -21.75 -38.16
N PRO A 615 26.84 -20.60 -38.45
CA PRO A 615 25.95 -19.92 -37.51
C PRO A 615 24.87 -20.89 -36.98
N GLY A 616 24.76 -21.02 -35.66
CA GLY A 616 23.77 -21.90 -35.02
C GLY A 616 24.35 -23.18 -34.39
N ASN A 617 25.60 -23.54 -34.67
CA ASN A 617 26.23 -24.69 -34.01
C ASN A 617 26.78 -24.30 -32.62
N GLY A 618 25.89 -24.35 -31.61
CA GLY A 618 26.09 -23.87 -30.25
C GLY A 618 27.02 -24.73 -29.38
N ARG A 619 28.19 -25.14 -29.90
CA ARG A 619 29.26 -25.79 -29.12
C ARG A 619 30.47 -24.88 -28.91
N ALA A 620 30.75 -23.97 -29.85
CA ALA A 620 31.87 -23.04 -29.72
C ALA A 620 31.51 -21.83 -28.84
N GLY A 621 32.36 -21.54 -27.85
CA GLY A 621 32.21 -20.38 -26.97
C GLY A 621 31.29 -20.56 -25.74
N GLY A 622 30.90 -21.80 -25.41
CA GLY A 622 30.01 -22.09 -24.27
C GLY A 622 30.55 -21.59 -22.93
N PHE A 623 31.87 -21.65 -22.72
CA PHE A 623 32.52 -21.08 -21.54
C PHE A 623 32.23 -19.58 -21.37
N PHE A 624 32.30 -18.80 -22.44
CA PHE A 624 32.03 -17.35 -22.39
C PHE A 624 30.54 -17.04 -22.17
N LEU A 625 29.64 -17.89 -22.66
CA LEU A 625 28.21 -17.80 -22.33
C LEU A 625 28.00 -18.04 -20.83
N ILE A 626 28.60 -19.11 -20.28
CA ILE A 626 28.52 -19.41 -18.84
C ILE A 626 29.09 -18.26 -18.02
N LEU A 627 30.22 -17.68 -18.44
CA LEU A 627 30.81 -16.51 -17.77
C LEU A 627 29.86 -15.30 -17.76
N SER A 628 29.21 -15.00 -18.89
CA SER A 628 28.17 -13.95 -18.98
C SER A 628 26.97 -14.24 -18.07
N LEU A 629 26.48 -15.49 -18.05
CA LEU A 629 25.37 -15.92 -17.21
C LEU A 629 25.71 -15.80 -15.72
N LEU A 630 26.86 -16.33 -15.30
CA LEU A 630 27.31 -16.27 -13.91
C LEU A 630 27.58 -14.84 -13.44
N GLY A 631 28.18 -14.00 -14.28
CA GLY A 631 28.43 -12.60 -13.92
C GLY A 631 27.14 -11.81 -13.70
N ASN A 632 26.20 -11.89 -14.65
CA ASN A 632 24.96 -11.12 -14.55
C ASN A 632 23.97 -11.69 -13.52
N LEU A 633 23.77 -13.01 -13.50
CA LEU A 633 22.89 -13.64 -12.51
C LEU A 633 23.51 -13.63 -11.12
N GLY A 634 24.84 -13.65 -11.01
CA GLY A 634 25.56 -13.47 -9.74
C GLY A 634 25.35 -12.08 -9.15
N LEU A 635 25.47 -11.03 -9.96
CA LEU A 635 25.12 -9.67 -9.53
C LEU A 635 23.66 -9.57 -9.10
N LEU A 636 22.74 -10.09 -9.92
CA LEU A 636 21.31 -10.07 -9.59
C LEU A 636 21.03 -10.85 -8.30
N PHE A 637 21.66 -12.02 -8.09
CA PHE A 637 21.53 -12.81 -6.88
C PHE A 637 22.03 -12.06 -5.65
N PHE A 638 23.25 -11.52 -5.71
CA PHE A 638 23.88 -10.86 -4.58
C PHE A 638 23.09 -9.64 -4.09
N PHE A 639 22.59 -8.81 -5.01
CA PHE A 639 21.86 -7.58 -4.65
C PHE A 639 20.36 -7.78 -4.43
N LYS A 640 19.73 -8.80 -5.04
CA LYS A 640 18.27 -8.98 -4.98
C LYS A 640 17.82 -10.16 -4.13
N TYR A 641 18.57 -11.27 -4.12
CA TYR A 641 18.08 -12.54 -3.57
C TYR A 641 18.86 -13.05 -2.37
N PHE A 642 20.06 -12.51 -2.09
CA PHE A 642 20.89 -12.99 -0.99
C PHE A 642 20.17 -12.93 0.35
N ASP A 643 19.62 -11.77 0.73
CA ASP A 643 18.95 -11.58 2.02
C ASP A 643 17.69 -12.44 2.15
N PHE A 644 16.95 -12.65 1.05
CA PHE A 644 15.79 -13.54 1.03
C PHE A 644 16.20 -15.01 1.27
N VAL A 645 17.27 -15.47 0.64
CA VAL A 645 17.79 -16.82 0.85
C VAL A 645 18.37 -16.98 2.25
N ALA A 646 19.09 -15.98 2.76
CA ALA A 646 19.59 -15.97 4.13
C ALA A 646 18.43 -16.09 5.14
N HIS A 647 17.35 -15.34 4.93
CA HIS A 647 16.14 -15.42 5.75
C HIS A 647 15.50 -16.82 5.74
N LEU A 648 15.33 -17.43 4.56
CA LEU A 648 14.78 -18.78 4.43
C LEU A 648 15.68 -19.84 5.09
N LEU A 649 17.00 -19.73 4.94
CA LEU A 649 17.96 -20.63 5.59
C LEU A 649 17.90 -20.50 7.11
N ASN A 650 17.86 -19.28 7.63
CA ASN A 650 17.75 -19.02 9.07
C ASN A 650 16.44 -19.58 9.65
N GLN A 651 15.31 -19.42 8.95
CA GLN A 651 14.06 -20.07 9.34
C GLN A 651 14.17 -21.61 9.35
N GLY A 652 14.85 -22.19 8.36
CA GLY A 652 15.10 -23.63 8.29
C GLY A 652 16.02 -24.15 9.42
N PHE A 653 17.07 -23.40 9.75
CA PHE A 653 17.98 -23.71 10.86
C PHE A 653 17.24 -23.67 12.20
N GLN A 654 16.43 -22.63 12.43
CA GLN A 654 15.57 -22.54 13.61
C GLN A 654 14.57 -23.70 13.69
N ALA A 655 13.93 -24.07 12.58
CA ALA A 655 12.97 -25.18 12.54
C ALA A 655 13.61 -26.56 12.79
N THR A 656 14.90 -26.71 12.51
CA THR A 656 15.66 -27.96 12.70
C THR A 656 16.47 -27.98 14.00
N GLY A 657 16.42 -26.90 14.80
CA GLY A 657 17.20 -26.76 16.03
C GLY A 657 18.70 -26.57 15.81
N TRP A 658 19.12 -26.23 14.59
CA TRP A 658 20.52 -25.89 14.28
C TRP A 658 20.80 -24.42 14.64
N GLU A 659 21.79 -24.19 15.49
CA GLU A 659 22.27 -22.84 15.87
C GLU A 659 23.24 -22.26 14.81
N ALA A 660 22.85 -22.32 13.54
CA ALA A 660 23.57 -21.67 12.46
C ALA A 660 22.81 -20.40 12.04
N THR A 661 23.54 -19.32 11.75
CA THR A 661 22.95 -18.07 11.26
C THR A 661 23.73 -17.56 10.05
N VAL A 662 23.02 -17.30 8.95
CA VAL A 662 23.53 -16.56 7.80
C VAL A 662 23.23 -15.07 8.03
N PRO A 663 24.23 -14.18 8.05
CA PRO A 663 23.99 -12.75 8.22
C PRO A 663 23.29 -12.16 6.99
N ALA A 664 22.31 -11.28 7.21
CA ALA A 664 21.75 -10.44 6.15
C ALA A 664 22.75 -9.31 5.83
N LEU A 665 22.90 -8.97 4.55
CA LEU A 665 23.84 -7.94 4.11
C LEU A 665 23.20 -6.55 4.04
N GLY A 666 21.86 -6.46 3.95
CA GLY A 666 21.14 -5.19 3.96
C GLY A 666 21.51 -4.27 2.79
N LEU A 667 21.87 -4.86 1.64
CA LEU A 667 22.38 -4.11 0.50
C LEU A 667 21.26 -3.35 -0.20
N LEU A 668 21.55 -2.11 -0.58
CA LEU A 668 20.64 -1.29 -1.37
C LEU A 668 20.47 -1.90 -2.77
N LEU A 669 19.24 -2.28 -3.12
CA LEU A 669 18.91 -2.82 -4.44
C LEU A 669 19.11 -1.75 -5.54
N PRO A 670 20.00 -1.98 -6.53
CA PRO A 670 20.21 -1.04 -7.62
C PRO A 670 18.98 -0.93 -8.54
N VAL A 671 18.50 0.29 -8.77
CA VAL A 671 17.39 0.56 -9.69
C VAL A 671 17.71 0.00 -11.08
N GLY A 672 16.74 -0.70 -11.68
CA GLY A 672 16.86 -1.24 -13.04
C GLY A 672 17.74 -2.49 -13.20
N ILE A 673 18.37 -3.01 -12.14
CA ILE A 673 19.26 -4.19 -12.24
C ILE A 673 18.60 -5.38 -12.92
N SER A 674 17.36 -5.69 -12.56
CA SER A 674 16.61 -6.79 -13.18
C SER A 674 16.35 -6.59 -14.68
N PHE A 675 16.19 -5.33 -15.13
CA PHE A 675 15.90 -5.01 -16.53
C PHE A 675 17.15 -5.09 -17.39
N TYR A 676 18.23 -4.38 -17.01
CA TYR A 676 19.45 -4.38 -17.82
C TYR A 676 20.16 -5.74 -17.79
N THR A 677 20.05 -6.52 -16.70
CA THR A 677 20.54 -7.91 -16.67
C THR A 677 19.85 -8.77 -17.73
N PHE A 678 18.52 -8.72 -17.83
CA PHE A 678 17.79 -9.50 -18.85
C PHE A 678 18.11 -9.01 -20.26
N GLN A 679 18.26 -7.69 -20.41
CA GLN A 679 18.64 -7.07 -21.66
C GLN A 679 20.01 -7.55 -22.15
N THR A 680 21.07 -7.47 -21.33
CA THR A 680 22.41 -7.87 -21.76
C THR A 680 22.57 -9.38 -21.93
N LEU A 681 21.89 -10.19 -21.11
CA LEU A 681 21.83 -11.65 -21.28
C LEU A 681 21.17 -12.06 -22.60
N SER A 682 20.10 -11.36 -23.02
CA SER A 682 19.45 -11.64 -24.30
C SER A 682 20.43 -11.55 -25.47
N TYR A 683 21.33 -10.55 -25.42
CA TYR A 683 22.33 -10.33 -26.44
C TYR A 683 23.37 -11.46 -26.51
N THR A 684 23.97 -11.85 -25.38
CA THR A 684 25.00 -12.90 -25.37
C THR A 684 24.42 -14.26 -25.76
N ILE A 685 23.19 -14.57 -25.32
CA ILE A 685 22.46 -15.78 -25.71
C ILE A 685 22.16 -15.79 -27.22
N ASP A 686 21.69 -14.69 -27.79
CA ASP A 686 21.38 -14.62 -29.22
C ASP A 686 22.64 -14.70 -30.10
N VAL A 687 23.73 -14.06 -29.68
CA VAL A 687 25.03 -14.20 -30.33
C VAL A 687 25.51 -15.64 -30.26
N TYR A 688 25.36 -16.33 -29.12
CA TYR A 688 25.69 -17.74 -28.95
C TYR A 688 24.84 -18.68 -29.81
N ARG A 689 23.53 -18.43 -29.89
CA ARG A 689 22.59 -19.15 -30.75
C ARG A 689 22.80 -18.87 -32.24
N GLY A 690 23.56 -17.83 -32.58
CA GLY A 690 23.78 -17.41 -33.97
C GLY A 690 22.56 -16.72 -34.60
N THR A 691 21.55 -16.35 -33.81
CA THR A 691 20.36 -15.60 -34.25
C THR A 691 20.67 -14.12 -34.47
N LEU A 692 21.74 -13.61 -33.85
CA LEU A 692 22.21 -12.24 -34.00
C LEU A 692 23.73 -12.21 -34.22
N PRO A 693 24.25 -11.44 -35.21
CA PRO A 693 25.68 -11.21 -35.32
C PRO A 693 26.19 -10.31 -34.18
N MET A 694 27.45 -10.53 -33.78
CA MET A 694 28.11 -9.69 -32.76
C MET A 694 28.27 -8.24 -33.26
N GLU A 695 28.07 -7.27 -32.35
CA GLU A 695 28.09 -5.84 -32.62
C GLU A 695 29.52 -5.33 -32.50
N LYS A 696 30.06 -4.81 -33.60
CA LYS A 696 31.47 -4.41 -33.66
C LYS A 696 31.75 -3.13 -32.86
N SER A 697 30.77 -2.24 -32.67
CA SER A 697 30.97 -0.97 -31.97
C SER A 697 30.60 -1.06 -30.49
N PHE A 698 31.58 -0.88 -29.61
CA PHE A 698 31.35 -0.80 -28.17
C PHE A 698 30.42 0.35 -27.79
N LEU A 699 30.50 1.51 -28.46
CA LEU A 699 29.64 2.65 -28.18
C LEU A 699 28.16 2.36 -28.51
N ARG A 700 27.87 1.69 -29.65
CA ARG A 700 26.49 1.31 -29.99
C ARG A 700 25.92 0.29 -29.01
N PHE A 701 26.74 -0.68 -28.60
CA PHE A 701 26.36 -1.63 -27.56
C PHE A 701 26.13 -0.94 -26.21
N SER A 702 26.99 0.01 -25.84
CA SER A 702 26.84 0.78 -24.61
C SER A 702 25.56 1.61 -24.60
N LEU A 703 25.21 2.28 -25.72
CA LEU A 703 23.94 2.99 -25.82
C LEU A 703 22.76 2.01 -25.73
N TYR A 704 22.83 0.85 -26.37
CA TYR A 704 21.80 -0.20 -26.23
C TYR A 704 21.52 -0.48 -24.75
N VAL A 705 22.55 -0.77 -23.94
CA VAL A 705 22.37 -1.08 -22.51
C VAL A 705 21.89 0.13 -21.71
N THR A 706 22.44 1.32 -21.98
CA THR A 706 22.28 2.49 -21.09
C THR A 706 21.12 3.42 -21.48
N PHE A 707 20.43 3.19 -22.60
CA PHE A 707 19.44 4.13 -23.15
C PHE A 707 18.37 4.51 -22.11
N PHE A 708 18.37 5.78 -21.66
CA PHE A 708 17.61 6.21 -20.49
C PHE A 708 16.09 5.99 -20.59
N PRO A 709 15.45 6.09 -21.78
CA PRO A 709 14.01 5.88 -21.87
C PRO A 709 13.61 4.48 -21.38
N GLN A 710 14.44 3.45 -21.65
CA GLN A 710 14.12 2.08 -21.27
C GLN A 710 14.74 1.62 -19.94
N LEU A 711 15.83 2.26 -19.50
CA LEU A 711 16.75 1.72 -18.50
C LEU A 711 16.12 1.39 -17.13
N VAL A 712 15.21 2.23 -16.66
CA VAL A 712 14.69 2.16 -15.28
C VAL A 712 13.47 1.24 -15.17
N ALA A 713 12.55 1.32 -16.13
CA ALA A 713 11.31 0.52 -16.17
C ALA A 713 10.60 0.55 -17.54
N GLY A 714 11.32 0.83 -18.62
CA GLY A 714 10.74 0.68 -19.96
C GLY A 714 10.69 -0.79 -20.39
N PRO A 715 10.30 -1.06 -21.64
CA PRO A 715 10.30 -2.42 -22.17
C PRO A 715 11.69 -3.07 -22.04
N ILE A 716 11.75 -4.38 -21.80
CA ILE A 716 13.00 -5.15 -21.90
C ILE A 716 13.32 -5.33 -23.39
N VAL A 717 14.04 -4.37 -23.96
CA VAL A 717 14.26 -4.30 -25.41
C VAL A 717 15.38 -5.22 -25.85
N ARG A 718 15.13 -5.98 -26.93
CA ARG A 718 16.12 -6.93 -27.46
C ARG A 718 17.14 -6.24 -28.35
N ALA A 719 18.37 -6.76 -28.33
CA ALA A 719 19.44 -6.26 -29.19
C ALA A 719 19.12 -6.42 -30.68
N SER A 720 18.39 -7.48 -31.05
CA SER A 720 17.93 -7.74 -32.42
C SER A 720 16.95 -6.68 -32.95
N GLU A 721 16.27 -5.97 -32.06
CA GLU A 721 15.29 -4.93 -32.42
C GLU A 721 15.95 -3.55 -32.36
N PHE A 722 16.68 -3.24 -31.29
CA PHE A 722 17.13 -1.87 -31.03
C PHE A 722 18.51 -1.52 -31.59
N ILE A 723 19.44 -2.47 -31.73
CA ILE A 723 20.73 -2.16 -32.38
C ILE A 723 20.53 -1.72 -33.85
N PRO A 724 19.65 -2.35 -34.65
CA PRO A 724 19.29 -1.83 -35.97
C PRO A 724 18.70 -0.41 -35.94
N GLU A 725 17.80 -0.13 -35.01
CA GLU A 725 17.22 1.21 -34.80
C GLU A 725 18.29 2.24 -34.43
N ILE A 726 19.25 1.88 -33.56
CA ILE A 726 20.41 2.73 -33.25
C ILE A 726 21.23 3.01 -34.50
N LYS A 727 21.50 1.98 -35.32
CA LYS A 727 22.27 2.14 -36.56
C LYS A 727 21.56 3.04 -37.56
N ALA A 728 20.23 2.97 -37.69
CA ALA A 728 19.47 3.81 -38.60
C ALA A 728 19.26 5.24 -38.06
N GLY A 729 18.80 5.36 -36.81
CA GLY A 729 18.38 6.61 -36.17
C GLY A 729 19.53 7.54 -35.77
N ILE A 730 20.77 7.05 -35.70
CA ILE A 730 21.95 7.92 -35.52
C ILE A 730 22.19 8.82 -36.75
N TYR A 731 21.86 8.36 -37.97
CA TYR A 731 22.11 9.11 -39.21
C TYR A 731 20.88 9.84 -39.74
N HIS A 732 19.67 9.35 -39.46
CA HIS A 732 18.40 9.92 -39.94
C HIS A 732 17.45 10.21 -38.77
N PHE A 733 17.72 11.29 -38.04
CA PHE A 733 17.09 11.53 -36.74
C PHE A 733 15.75 12.23 -36.77
N LEU A 734 15.43 13.06 -37.76
CA LEU A 734 14.27 13.94 -37.62
C LEU A 734 13.00 13.09 -37.68
N PRO A 735 12.29 12.84 -36.54
CA PRO A 735 10.98 12.20 -36.62
C PRO A 735 10.12 13.11 -37.48
N ASP A 736 9.34 12.56 -38.40
CA ASP A 736 8.36 13.38 -39.11
C ASP A 736 7.49 14.11 -38.08
N ALA A 737 6.92 15.26 -38.44
CA ALA A 737 6.03 16.00 -37.57
C ALA A 737 4.92 15.10 -37.00
N LYS A 738 4.50 14.08 -37.75
CA LYS A 738 3.58 13.04 -37.31
C LYS A 738 4.13 12.23 -36.11
N ASP A 739 5.34 11.70 -36.20
CA ASP A 739 5.96 10.87 -35.16
C ASP A 739 6.30 11.68 -33.90
N PHE A 740 6.75 12.93 -34.08
CA PHE A 740 6.97 13.84 -32.96
C PHE A 740 5.67 14.10 -32.18
N ASN A 741 4.58 14.43 -32.90
CA ASN A 741 3.27 14.66 -32.27
C ASN A 741 2.72 13.38 -31.61
N ALA A 742 2.92 12.21 -32.22
CA ALA A 742 2.55 10.93 -31.64
C ALA A 742 3.34 10.64 -30.36
N GLY A 743 4.64 10.94 -30.34
CA GLY A 743 5.50 10.81 -29.16
C GLY A 743 5.06 11.71 -28.00
N VAL A 744 4.75 12.99 -28.27
CA VAL A 744 4.21 13.92 -27.26
C VAL A 744 2.86 13.45 -26.74
N PHE A 745 1.94 13.04 -27.63
CA PHE A 745 0.63 12.53 -27.23
C PHE A 745 0.74 11.27 -26.36
N GLN A 746 1.64 10.35 -26.72
CA GLN A 746 1.90 9.13 -25.94
C GLN A 746 2.52 9.45 -24.58
N PHE A 747 3.45 10.40 -24.52
CA PHE A 747 4.05 10.86 -23.26
C PHE A 747 3.01 11.45 -22.31
N LEU A 748 2.18 12.39 -22.79
CA LEU A 748 1.11 13.00 -21.98
C LEU A 748 0.06 11.96 -21.55
N GLY A 749 -0.28 11.00 -22.42
CA GLY A 749 -1.14 9.88 -22.06
C GLY A 749 -0.56 9.00 -20.96
N GLY A 750 0.75 8.77 -20.99
CA GLY A 750 1.47 8.06 -19.93
C GLY A 750 1.48 8.82 -18.60
N LEU A 751 1.68 10.15 -18.66
CA LEU A 751 1.64 11.03 -17.49
C LEU A 751 0.28 11.00 -16.80
N ILE A 752 -0.83 11.09 -17.55
CA ILE A 752 -2.19 10.98 -17.01
C ILE A 752 -2.37 9.67 -16.26
N LYS A 753 -1.97 8.54 -16.87
CA LYS A 753 -2.13 7.21 -16.26
C LYS A 753 -1.34 7.08 -14.97
N LYS A 754 -0.07 7.52 -14.96
CA LYS A 754 0.80 7.46 -13.78
C LYS A 754 0.25 8.32 -12.65
N MET A 755 -0.09 9.57 -12.91
CA MET A 755 -0.64 10.48 -11.90
C MET A 755 -1.99 9.99 -11.34
N THR A 756 -2.85 9.42 -12.19
CA THR A 756 -4.12 8.83 -11.75
C THR A 756 -3.88 7.60 -10.86
N ALA A 757 -2.90 6.76 -11.20
CA ALA A 757 -2.53 5.60 -10.40
C ALA A 757 -2.00 6.02 -9.01
N ASP A 758 -1.17 7.06 -8.94
CA ASP A 758 -0.63 7.58 -7.68
C ASP A 758 -1.73 8.16 -6.78
N TRP A 759 -2.66 8.89 -7.39
CA TRP A 759 -3.83 9.43 -6.67
C TRP A 759 -4.75 8.33 -6.13
N LEU A 760 -4.98 7.26 -6.90
CA LEU A 760 -5.71 6.08 -6.45
C LEU A 760 -4.97 5.32 -5.33
N ALA A 761 -3.65 5.21 -5.43
CA ALA A 761 -2.80 4.53 -4.45
C ALA A 761 -2.95 5.17 -3.07
N TYR A 762 -2.61 6.45 -2.96
CA TYR A 762 -2.57 7.17 -1.68
C TYR A 762 -3.96 7.45 -1.11
N GLY A 763 -4.89 7.85 -1.98
CA GLY A 763 -6.21 8.30 -1.55
C GLY A 763 -7.15 7.19 -1.11
N LEU A 764 -6.92 5.97 -1.61
CA LEU A 764 -7.91 4.89 -1.54
C LEU A 764 -7.26 3.54 -1.25
N ILE A 765 -6.32 3.09 -2.08
CA ILE A 765 -5.88 1.70 -2.09
C ILE A 765 -5.00 1.35 -0.89
N ASP A 766 -4.00 2.18 -0.58
CA ASP A 766 -3.03 1.89 0.48
C ASP A 766 -3.69 1.79 1.86
N ARG A 767 -4.71 2.61 2.12
CA ARG A 767 -5.48 2.60 3.37
C ARG A 767 -6.15 1.25 3.61
N VAL A 768 -6.85 0.74 2.60
CA VAL A 768 -7.57 -0.54 2.71
C VAL A 768 -6.62 -1.71 2.75
N TYR A 769 -5.54 -1.72 1.96
CA TYR A 769 -4.57 -2.82 2.01
C TYR A 769 -3.83 -2.88 3.35
N GLN A 770 -3.48 -1.75 3.96
CA GLN A 770 -2.77 -1.74 5.25
C GLN A 770 -3.60 -2.34 6.37
N THR A 771 -4.92 -2.12 6.37
CA THR A 771 -5.82 -2.60 7.43
C THR A 771 -7.19 -3.02 6.87
N PRO A 772 -7.28 -4.13 6.11
CA PRO A 772 -8.51 -4.48 5.38
C PRO A 772 -9.70 -4.73 6.31
N ASP A 773 -9.44 -5.29 7.49
CA ASP A 773 -10.46 -5.61 8.50
C ASP A 773 -11.13 -4.36 9.10
N MET A 774 -10.64 -3.16 8.78
CA MET A 774 -11.29 -1.92 9.20
C MET A 774 -12.29 -1.39 8.17
N PHE A 775 -12.31 -1.92 6.94
CA PHE A 775 -13.15 -1.40 5.85
C PHE A 775 -14.31 -2.32 5.52
N THR A 776 -15.41 -1.74 5.04
CA THR A 776 -16.61 -2.48 4.60
C THR A 776 -16.35 -3.30 3.32
N SER A 777 -17.19 -4.30 3.06
CA SER A 777 -17.08 -5.11 1.83
C SER A 777 -17.19 -4.27 0.55
N ALA A 778 -18.02 -3.21 0.53
CA ALA A 778 -18.14 -2.34 -0.63
C ALA A 778 -16.88 -1.50 -0.87
N GLU A 779 -16.27 -0.96 0.19
CA GLU A 779 -15.00 -0.22 0.09
C GLU A 779 -13.87 -1.12 -0.40
N THR A 780 -13.80 -2.34 0.15
CA THR A 780 -12.83 -3.36 -0.28
C THR A 780 -13.07 -3.81 -1.72
N LEU A 781 -14.33 -3.90 -2.18
CA LEU A 781 -14.66 -4.20 -3.58
C LEU A 781 -14.22 -3.08 -4.53
N ILE A 782 -14.39 -1.81 -4.14
CA ILE A 782 -13.88 -0.68 -4.93
C ILE A 782 -12.36 -0.78 -5.04
N VAL A 783 -11.67 -1.06 -3.93
CA VAL A 783 -10.21 -1.22 -3.91
C VAL A 783 -9.75 -2.40 -4.75
N PHE A 784 -10.50 -3.50 -4.76
CA PHE A 784 -10.20 -4.68 -5.60
C PHE A 784 -10.09 -4.31 -7.10
N TYR A 785 -11.01 -3.50 -7.62
CA TYR A 785 -10.93 -3.00 -8.99
C TYR A 785 -9.95 -1.84 -9.16
N ALA A 786 -9.88 -0.92 -8.20
CA ALA A 786 -9.00 0.23 -8.24
C ALA A 786 -7.52 -0.19 -8.26
N TYR A 787 -7.13 -1.24 -7.53
CA TYR A 787 -5.77 -1.76 -7.54
C TYR A 787 -5.36 -2.31 -8.90
N GLY A 788 -6.25 -3.02 -9.59
CA GLY A 788 -6.02 -3.43 -10.98
C GLY A 788 -5.72 -2.24 -11.91
N LEU A 789 -6.40 -1.12 -11.71
CA LEU A 789 -6.12 0.11 -12.47
C LEU A 789 -4.85 0.82 -12.01
N GLN A 790 -4.53 0.84 -10.71
CA GLN A 790 -3.29 1.40 -10.19
C GLN A 790 -2.09 0.69 -10.80
N ILE A 791 -2.01 -0.64 -10.67
CA ILE A 791 -0.84 -1.40 -11.16
C ILE A 791 -0.68 -1.25 -12.68
N TYR A 792 -1.79 -1.21 -13.43
CA TYR A 792 -1.75 -0.95 -14.87
C TYR A 792 -1.36 0.49 -15.19
N GLY A 793 -1.95 1.47 -14.51
CA GLY A 793 -1.77 2.89 -14.76
C GLY A 793 -0.36 3.35 -14.43
N ASP A 794 0.19 2.86 -13.33
CA ASP A 794 1.56 3.09 -12.92
C ASP A 794 2.55 2.53 -13.97
N PHE A 795 2.40 1.25 -14.33
CA PHE A 795 3.38 0.60 -15.20
C PHE A 795 3.21 0.93 -16.68
N SER A 796 1.98 0.89 -17.21
CA SER A 796 1.73 1.31 -18.59
C SER A 796 1.92 2.81 -18.76
N GLY A 797 1.67 3.62 -17.73
CA GLY A 797 1.95 5.05 -17.74
C GLY A 797 3.44 5.35 -17.87
N TYR A 798 4.26 4.68 -17.05
CA TYR A 798 5.72 4.78 -17.13
C TYR A 798 6.24 4.32 -18.50
N THR A 799 5.77 3.16 -18.97
CA THR A 799 6.15 2.62 -20.29
C THR A 799 5.75 3.59 -21.42
N ASP A 800 4.55 4.16 -21.39
CA ASP A 800 4.10 5.11 -22.42
C ASP A 800 4.95 6.39 -22.43
N MET A 801 5.35 6.90 -21.26
CA MET A 801 6.31 8.01 -21.17
C MET A 801 7.68 7.64 -21.74
N ALA A 802 8.20 6.45 -21.43
CA ALA A 802 9.42 5.91 -22.02
C ALA A 802 9.35 5.80 -23.56
N LEU A 803 8.30 5.20 -24.09
CA LEU A 803 8.07 5.06 -25.53
C LEU A 803 7.91 6.42 -26.22
N GLY A 804 7.20 7.36 -25.59
CA GLY A 804 7.03 8.73 -26.07
C GLY A 804 8.34 9.48 -26.14
N ALA A 805 9.17 9.41 -25.09
CA ALA A 805 10.50 10.02 -25.05
C ALA A 805 11.45 9.42 -26.11
N ALA A 806 11.43 8.10 -26.27
CA ALA A 806 12.21 7.42 -27.32
C ALA A 806 11.77 7.85 -28.72
N ARG A 807 10.46 7.93 -28.99
CA ARG A 807 9.91 8.42 -30.27
C ARG A 807 10.28 9.87 -30.58
N ILE A 808 10.27 10.75 -29.57
CA ILE A 808 10.72 12.13 -29.72
C ILE A 808 12.21 12.19 -30.12
N LEU A 809 13.02 11.23 -29.64
CA LEU A 809 14.42 11.05 -30.01
C LEU A 809 14.62 10.23 -31.31
N GLY A 810 13.54 9.92 -32.05
CA GLY A 810 13.60 9.21 -33.32
C GLY A 810 13.87 7.70 -33.20
N PHE A 811 13.62 7.10 -32.03
CA PHE A 811 13.76 5.66 -31.81
C PHE A 811 12.39 5.01 -31.57
N ASN A 812 12.13 3.90 -32.25
CA ASN A 812 10.95 3.09 -32.01
C ASN A 812 11.30 1.91 -31.08
N LEU A 813 10.74 1.92 -29.89
CA LEU A 813 10.84 0.81 -28.93
C LEU A 813 9.58 -0.06 -28.97
N THR A 814 9.69 -1.29 -28.48
CA THR A 814 8.58 -2.26 -28.48
C THR A 814 7.49 -1.94 -27.46
N GLU A 815 6.23 -2.17 -27.83
CA GLU A 815 5.10 -1.95 -26.91
C GLU A 815 5.08 -3.01 -25.80
N ASN A 816 4.80 -2.57 -24.57
CA ASN A 816 4.76 -3.47 -23.41
C ASN A 816 3.33 -3.85 -22.97
N PHE A 817 2.32 -3.10 -23.38
CA PHE A 817 0.92 -3.29 -22.97
C PHE A 817 -0.06 -3.13 -24.12
N ASN A 818 -1.01 -4.04 -24.23
CA ASN A 818 -2.07 -4.00 -25.24
C ASN A 818 -3.45 -4.39 -24.68
N ARG A 819 -4.08 -3.45 -23.94
CA ARG A 819 -5.40 -3.63 -23.29
C ARG A 819 -5.55 -4.99 -22.59
N PRO A 820 -4.70 -5.30 -21.61
CA PRO A 820 -4.65 -6.62 -20.98
C PRO A 820 -5.97 -7.01 -20.30
N TYR A 821 -6.74 -6.06 -19.77
CA TYR A 821 -8.04 -6.33 -19.13
C TYR A 821 -9.19 -6.64 -20.09
N GLN A 822 -8.96 -6.62 -21.42
CA GLN A 822 -9.91 -7.12 -22.41
C GLN A 822 -9.68 -8.59 -22.80
N SER A 823 -8.74 -9.27 -22.14
CA SER A 823 -8.38 -10.65 -22.49
C SER A 823 -9.50 -11.62 -22.11
N ALA A 824 -9.77 -12.59 -22.98
CA ALA A 824 -10.76 -13.64 -22.76
C ALA A 824 -10.14 -14.94 -22.18
N SER A 825 -8.81 -14.96 -21.96
CA SER A 825 -8.08 -16.02 -21.27
C SER A 825 -6.81 -15.49 -20.61
N ILE A 826 -6.24 -16.24 -19.66
CA ILE A 826 -4.98 -15.94 -18.97
C ILE A 826 -3.80 -16.01 -19.95
N SER A 827 -3.83 -16.95 -20.90
CA SER A 827 -2.84 -16.99 -21.99
C SER A 827 -2.87 -15.73 -22.87
N GLU A 828 -4.06 -15.20 -23.16
CA GLU A 828 -4.20 -13.95 -23.90
C GLU A 828 -3.74 -12.75 -23.07
N PHE A 829 -4.03 -12.75 -21.77
CA PHE A 829 -3.56 -11.73 -20.83
C PHE A 829 -2.04 -11.59 -20.84
N TRP A 830 -1.29 -12.69 -20.73
CA TRP A 830 0.18 -12.68 -20.76
C TRP A 830 0.78 -12.30 -22.13
N ARG A 831 -0.02 -12.33 -23.20
CA ARG A 831 0.37 -11.78 -24.52
C ARG A 831 0.13 -10.29 -24.65
N ARG A 832 -0.58 -9.68 -23.70
CA ARG A 832 -1.02 -8.27 -23.70
C ARG A 832 -0.49 -7.49 -22.50
N TRP A 833 -0.04 -8.17 -21.46
CA TRP A 833 0.55 -7.62 -20.24
C TRP A 833 2.05 -7.86 -20.23
N HIS A 834 2.84 -6.82 -19.95
CA HIS A 834 4.30 -6.89 -19.83
C HIS A 834 4.95 -7.72 -20.96
N ILE A 835 4.58 -7.40 -22.20
CA ILE A 835 4.86 -8.21 -23.41
C ILE A 835 6.37 -8.49 -23.55
N SER A 836 7.21 -7.50 -23.25
CA SER A 836 8.67 -7.65 -23.33
C SER A 836 9.19 -8.74 -22.38
N LEU A 837 8.81 -8.71 -21.10
CA LEU A 837 9.15 -9.74 -20.11
C LEU A 837 8.56 -11.11 -20.47
N GLY A 838 7.27 -11.16 -20.82
CA GLY A 838 6.61 -12.41 -21.19
C GLY A 838 7.26 -13.08 -22.40
N SER A 839 7.63 -12.28 -23.40
CA SER A 839 8.37 -12.78 -24.57
C SER A 839 9.80 -13.23 -24.22
N TRP A 840 10.48 -12.53 -23.30
CA TRP A 840 11.81 -12.88 -22.84
C TRP A 840 11.80 -14.25 -22.15
N PHE A 841 10.92 -14.44 -21.16
CA PHE A 841 10.76 -15.73 -20.49
C PHE A 841 10.38 -16.85 -21.46
N ARG A 842 9.49 -16.56 -22.42
CA ARG A 842 9.13 -17.53 -23.47
C ARG A 842 10.36 -17.96 -24.28
N ASP A 843 11.16 -17.01 -24.74
CA ASP A 843 12.22 -17.29 -25.74
C ASP A 843 13.54 -17.75 -25.14
N TYR A 844 13.86 -17.32 -23.91
CA TYR A 844 15.12 -17.64 -23.23
C TYR A 844 14.98 -18.70 -22.13
N VAL A 845 13.78 -18.92 -21.58
CA VAL A 845 13.54 -19.95 -20.54
C VAL A 845 12.64 -21.08 -21.09
N TYR A 846 11.40 -20.77 -21.44
CA TYR A 846 10.41 -21.79 -21.81
C TYR A 846 10.84 -22.62 -23.03
N ILE A 847 11.27 -21.97 -24.12
CA ILE A 847 11.75 -22.66 -25.33
C ILE A 847 13.04 -23.44 -25.04
N SER A 848 13.94 -22.89 -24.24
CA SER A 848 15.20 -23.56 -23.84
C SER A 848 14.95 -24.86 -23.07
N LEU A 849 13.88 -24.94 -22.27
CA LEU A 849 13.48 -26.14 -21.53
C LEU A 849 12.75 -27.20 -22.38
N GLY A 850 12.58 -26.96 -23.69
CA GLY A 850 11.88 -27.83 -24.63
C GLY A 850 10.49 -27.35 -25.04
N GLY A 851 10.03 -26.22 -24.50
CA GLY A 851 8.75 -25.59 -24.83
C GLY A 851 7.56 -26.54 -24.72
N ASN A 852 6.70 -26.53 -25.74
CA ASN A 852 5.55 -27.45 -25.81
C ASN A 852 5.96 -28.90 -26.19
N ARG A 853 7.22 -29.14 -26.59
CA ARG A 853 7.64 -30.46 -27.14
C ARG A 853 7.92 -31.46 -26.03
N PHE A 854 8.54 -31.02 -24.93
CA PHE A 854 8.94 -31.88 -23.82
C PHE A 854 8.51 -31.25 -22.50
N TYR A 855 7.89 -32.03 -21.61
CA TYR A 855 7.55 -31.62 -20.24
C TYR A 855 6.81 -30.27 -20.14
N MET A 856 5.84 -30.02 -21.03
CA MET A 856 5.12 -28.74 -21.15
C MET A 856 4.65 -28.15 -19.81
N TYR A 857 3.99 -28.95 -18.96
CA TYR A 857 3.49 -28.50 -17.66
C TYR A 857 4.62 -28.09 -16.70
N ARG A 858 5.69 -28.88 -16.62
CA ARG A 858 6.91 -28.55 -15.86
C ARG A 858 7.52 -27.24 -16.36
N ASN A 859 7.61 -27.07 -17.68
CA ASN A 859 8.22 -25.88 -18.28
C ASN A 859 7.38 -24.62 -18.02
N LEU A 860 6.04 -24.71 -18.09
CA LEU A 860 5.13 -23.62 -17.72
C LEU A 860 5.27 -23.24 -16.24
N PHE A 861 5.28 -24.25 -15.36
CA PHE A 861 5.49 -24.05 -13.93
C PHE A 861 6.81 -23.35 -13.63
N ILE A 862 7.94 -23.88 -14.14
CA ILE A 862 9.27 -23.28 -13.94
C ILE A 862 9.31 -21.84 -14.48
N THR A 863 8.75 -21.60 -15.66
CA THR A 863 8.75 -20.27 -16.28
C THR A 863 8.00 -19.26 -15.42
N MET A 864 6.81 -19.61 -14.93
CA MET A 864 6.02 -18.69 -14.10
C MET A 864 6.54 -18.57 -12.68
N PHE A 865 7.14 -19.62 -12.12
CA PHE A 865 7.85 -19.56 -10.84
C PHE A 865 9.03 -18.58 -10.91
N LEU A 866 9.86 -18.67 -11.96
CA LEU A 866 10.96 -17.74 -12.18
C LEU A 866 10.47 -16.32 -12.50
N ALA A 867 9.33 -16.17 -13.17
CA ALA A 867 8.68 -14.88 -13.37
C ALA A 867 8.23 -14.26 -12.04
N GLY A 868 7.64 -15.05 -11.13
CA GLY A 868 7.32 -14.63 -9.77
C GLY A 868 8.56 -14.15 -9.02
N LEU A 869 9.62 -14.96 -8.95
CA LEU A 869 10.89 -14.58 -8.34
C LEU A 869 11.51 -13.34 -8.98
N TRP A 870 11.38 -13.17 -10.29
CA TRP A 870 11.89 -11.98 -10.97
C TRP A 870 11.21 -10.71 -10.47
N HIS A 871 9.93 -10.75 -10.10
CA HIS A 871 9.24 -9.57 -9.59
C HIS A 871 9.75 -9.14 -8.21
N GLY A 872 9.96 -10.07 -7.28
CA GLY A 872 10.46 -9.73 -5.95
C GLY A 872 10.95 -10.93 -5.14
N ALA A 873 11.74 -10.64 -4.10
CA ALA A 873 12.36 -11.63 -3.23
C ALA A 873 11.48 -11.91 -2.00
N GLY A 874 10.30 -12.49 -2.25
CA GLY A 874 9.32 -12.80 -1.21
C GLY A 874 8.38 -13.94 -1.59
N LEU A 875 7.84 -14.63 -0.59
CA LEU A 875 6.97 -15.80 -0.79
C LEU A 875 5.67 -15.46 -1.53
N MET A 876 5.13 -14.26 -1.35
CA MET A 876 3.92 -13.81 -2.04
C MET A 876 4.11 -13.68 -3.55
N PHE A 877 5.30 -13.26 -4.01
CA PHE A 877 5.64 -13.24 -5.43
C PHE A 877 5.80 -14.65 -6.02
N VAL A 878 6.36 -15.58 -5.24
CA VAL A 878 6.44 -16.99 -5.62
C VAL A 878 5.04 -17.59 -5.75
N ALA A 879 4.18 -17.37 -4.76
CA ALA A 879 2.79 -17.82 -4.77
C ALA A 879 2.03 -17.24 -5.98
N TRP A 880 2.25 -15.95 -6.30
CA TRP A 880 1.70 -15.31 -7.48
C TRP A 880 2.17 -15.93 -8.80
N GLY A 881 3.45 -16.27 -8.91
CA GLY A 881 3.99 -16.97 -10.07
C GLY A 881 3.36 -18.35 -10.24
N ILE A 882 3.27 -19.12 -9.15
CA ILE A 882 2.63 -20.44 -9.13
C ILE A 882 1.16 -20.33 -9.50
N TYR A 883 0.43 -19.36 -8.95
CA TYR A 883 -0.99 -19.10 -9.25
C TYR A 883 -1.23 -18.94 -10.75
N HIS A 884 -0.48 -18.05 -11.41
CA HIS A 884 -0.61 -17.90 -12.87
C HIS A 884 -0.12 -19.11 -13.66
N GLY A 885 0.92 -19.80 -13.18
CA GLY A 885 1.38 -21.07 -13.74
C GLY A 885 0.29 -22.14 -13.76
N LEU A 886 -0.45 -22.29 -12.65
CA LEU A 886 -1.58 -23.22 -12.53
C LEU A 886 -2.67 -22.91 -13.55
N PHE A 887 -3.09 -21.65 -13.68
CA PHE A 887 -4.10 -21.28 -14.68
C PHE A 887 -3.66 -21.52 -16.12
N LEU A 888 -2.40 -21.21 -16.46
CA LEU A 888 -1.86 -21.50 -17.79
C LEU A 888 -1.81 -23.01 -18.08
N MET A 889 -1.54 -23.83 -17.05
CA MET A 889 -1.59 -25.28 -17.17
C MET A 889 -3.03 -25.77 -17.36
N LEU A 890 -3.99 -25.28 -16.57
CA LEU A 890 -5.41 -25.64 -16.68
C LEU A 890 -5.99 -25.30 -18.05
N GLU A 891 -5.64 -24.14 -18.62
CA GLU A 891 -6.07 -23.74 -19.96
C GLU A 891 -5.60 -24.70 -21.07
N ARG A 892 -4.50 -25.44 -20.86
CA ARG A 892 -3.96 -26.39 -21.84
C ARG A 892 -4.51 -27.81 -21.74
N VAL A 893 -5.28 -28.12 -20.68
CA VAL A 893 -5.87 -29.45 -20.48
C VAL A 893 -6.87 -29.82 -21.59
N PRO A 894 -7.82 -28.95 -22.01
CA PRO A 894 -8.77 -29.29 -23.08
C PRO A 894 -8.10 -29.62 -24.41
N ASP A 895 -7.02 -28.90 -24.76
CA ASP A 895 -6.26 -29.15 -25.99
C ASP A 895 -5.54 -30.51 -25.95
N ALA A 896 -5.01 -30.88 -24.78
CA ALA A 896 -4.39 -32.19 -24.58
C ALA A 896 -5.42 -33.33 -24.70
N LEU A 897 -6.62 -33.15 -24.14
CA LEU A 897 -7.72 -34.11 -24.24
C LEU A 897 -8.20 -34.25 -25.69
N ARG A 898 -8.39 -33.14 -26.42
CA ARG A 898 -8.77 -33.16 -27.84
C ARG A 898 -7.76 -33.88 -28.72
N ARG A 899 -6.45 -33.68 -28.49
CA ARG A 899 -5.39 -34.39 -29.22
C ARG A 899 -5.41 -35.90 -28.96
N ARG A 900 -5.68 -36.33 -27.72
CA ARG A 900 -5.83 -37.76 -27.37
C ARG A 900 -7.07 -38.38 -28.01
N SER A 901 -8.21 -37.70 -27.97
CA SER A 901 -9.45 -38.17 -28.60
C SER A 901 -9.38 -38.19 -30.13
N GLY A 902 -8.71 -37.22 -30.74
CA GLY A 902 -8.44 -37.18 -32.18
C GLY A 902 -7.53 -38.32 -32.62
N ALA A 903 -6.43 -38.57 -31.90
CA ALA A 903 -5.54 -39.70 -32.18
C ALA A 903 -6.24 -41.06 -32.01
N ALA A 904 -7.14 -41.20 -31.02
CA ALA A 904 -7.95 -42.41 -30.84
C ALA A 904 -8.98 -42.61 -31.96
N LYS A 905 -9.46 -41.53 -32.58
CA LYS A 905 -10.39 -41.58 -33.71
C LYS A 905 -9.68 -41.96 -35.02
N THR A 906 -8.51 -41.37 -35.29
CA THR A 906 -7.67 -41.72 -36.44
C THR A 906 -7.15 -43.17 -36.36
N TYR A 907 -6.86 -43.67 -35.14
CA TYR A 907 -6.49 -45.08 -34.91
C TYR A 907 -7.67 -46.05 -35.10
N LYS A 908 -8.92 -45.61 -34.89
CA LYS A 908 -10.12 -46.42 -35.18
C LYS A 908 -10.47 -46.42 -36.67
N GLU A 909 -10.32 -45.29 -37.36
CA GLU A 909 -10.56 -45.18 -38.82
C GLU A 909 -9.51 -45.96 -39.62
N SER A 910 -8.23 -45.95 -39.21
CA SER A 910 -7.19 -46.79 -39.83
C SER A 910 -7.38 -48.30 -39.64
N ARG A 911 -8.26 -48.72 -38.71
CA ARG A 911 -8.62 -50.12 -38.46
C ARG A 911 -9.93 -50.51 -39.16
N GLY A 912 -10.80 -49.55 -39.46
CA GLY A 912 -12.06 -49.76 -40.18
C GLY A 912 -11.86 -50.00 -41.68
N ASP A 913 -10.83 -49.40 -42.30
CA ASP A 913 -10.53 -49.59 -43.73
C ASP A 913 -9.68 -50.84 -44.03
N SER A 914 -9.21 -51.57 -43.00
CA SER A 914 -8.43 -52.80 -43.18
C SER A 914 -9.25 -54.10 -43.09
N GLU A 915 -10.57 -54.03 -42.85
CA GLU A 915 -11.44 -55.22 -42.71
C GLU A 915 -12.23 -55.61 -43.98
N SER A 916 -12.02 -54.94 -45.12
CA SER A 916 -12.65 -55.35 -46.38
C SER A 916 -11.65 -55.47 -47.53
N ARG A 917 -10.87 -56.57 -47.55
CA ARG A 917 -10.39 -57.29 -48.75
C ARG A 917 -9.40 -58.38 -48.33
N ILE A 918 -9.90 -59.61 -48.26
CA ILE A 918 -9.12 -60.85 -48.45
C ILE A 918 -9.36 -61.26 -49.92
N PRO A 919 -8.33 -61.66 -50.66
CA PRO A 919 -8.21 -63.10 -50.97
C PRO A 919 -6.83 -63.69 -50.64
N GLU A 920 -6.88 -64.90 -50.06
CA GLU A 920 -6.05 -66.11 -50.24
C GLU A 920 -4.69 -65.96 -50.99
N GLU A 921 -3.58 -66.59 -50.62
CA GLU A 921 -3.41 -68.02 -50.31
C GLU A 921 -1.94 -68.31 -49.89
N ASN A 922 -1.74 -69.46 -49.23
CA ASN A 922 -0.52 -70.28 -49.13
C ASN A 922 0.72 -69.83 -48.31
N THR A 923 0.70 -70.31 -47.06
CA THR A 923 1.71 -71.22 -46.45
C THR A 923 3.09 -71.31 -47.08
N ASP A 924 4.15 -70.97 -46.32
CA ASP A 924 4.93 -72.03 -45.68
C ASP A 924 5.80 -71.55 -44.51
N ARG A 925 6.02 -72.49 -43.59
CA ARG A 925 6.85 -72.45 -42.38
C ARG A 925 8.35 -72.32 -42.77
N GLN A 926 9.36 -72.05 -41.93
CA GLN A 926 9.60 -72.37 -40.53
C GLN A 926 10.97 -71.74 -40.11
N SER A 927 11.05 -71.32 -38.85
CA SER A 927 12.16 -71.49 -37.88
C SER A 927 13.65 -71.38 -38.27
N GLY A 928 14.41 -70.66 -37.43
CA GLY A 928 15.84 -70.95 -37.20
C GLY A 928 16.61 -69.84 -36.50
N ALA A 929 16.65 -69.89 -35.16
CA ALA A 929 17.48 -69.06 -34.28
C ALA A 929 18.98 -69.47 -34.33
N PRO A 930 19.88 -69.01 -33.42
CA PRO A 930 20.26 -67.65 -33.01
C PRO A 930 21.82 -67.46 -33.00
N LYS A 931 22.33 -66.25 -32.71
CA LYS A 931 23.37 -65.93 -31.69
C LYS A 931 24.31 -64.74 -32.01
N GLU A 932 24.43 -63.91 -30.97
CA GLU A 932 25.62 -63.27 -30.35
C GLU A 932 26.63 -62.41 -31.13
N ASN A 933 26.89 -61.23 -30.50
CA ASN A 933 28.11 -60.41 -30.45
C ASN A 933 28.53 -59.70 -31.75
N GLU A 934 29.16 -58.53 -31.79
CA GLU A 934 29.57 -57.48 -30.84
C GLU A 934 29.93 -56.27 -31.73
N ASP A 935 29.90 -55.08 -31.17
CA ASP A 935 30.82 -53.96 -31.47
C ASP A 935 30.98 -53.35 -32.89
N SER A 936 30.56 -52.08 -32.93
CA SER A 936 31.44 -50.92 -33.17
C SER A 936 31.62 -50.35 -34.59
N LEU A 937 31.66 -49.00 -34.58
CA LEU A 937 32.44 -48.09 -35.45
C LEU A 937 32.05 -48.07 -36.94
N ALA A 938 31.34 -47.03 -37.39
CA ALA A 938 31.86 -45.70 -37.72
C ALA A 938 32.29 -45.54 -39.19
N THR A 939 31.90 -44.38 -39.72
CA THR A 939 32.57 -43.55 -40.73
C THR A 939 32.47 -43.86 -42.23
N ALA A 940 32.07 -42.78 -42.94
CA ALA A 940 32.46 -42.37 -44.30
C ALA A 940 31.86 -43.19 -45.46
N HIS A 941 31.62 -42.72 -46.68
CA HIS A 941 31.89 -41.51 -47.47
C HIS A 941 30.67 -41.37 -48.43
N ARG A 942 30.14 -40.17 -48.72
CA ARG A 942 30.49 -39.22 -49.81
C ARG A 942 30.39 -39.79 -51.25
N GLN A 943 29.88 -38.92 -52.15
CA GLN A 943 29.92 -38.95 -53.63
C GLN A 943 28.74 -39.65 -54.31
N ASP A 944 28.17 -39.20 -55.43
CA ASP A 944 28.34 -38.05 -56.33
C ASP A 944 27.14 -38.07 -57.34
N PHE A 945 27.14 -37.12 -58.29
CA PHE A 945 26.40 -37.05 -59.57
C PHE A 945 25.02 -36.34 -59.56
N ASP A 946 24.93 -35.10 -60.03
CA ASP A 946 24.95 -34.55 -61.43
C ASP A 946 23.53 -34.49 -62.01
N GLN A 947 22.94 -33.30 -62.17
CA GLN A 947 23.03 -32.36 -63.30
C GLN A 947 22.46 -32.86 -64.64
N ALA A 948 21.35 -32.22 -65.04
CA ALA A 948 20.88 -31.84 -66.38
C ALA A 948 19.33 -31.85 -66.35
N GLY A 949 18.57 -30.89 -66.86
CA GLY A 949 18.86 -29.83 -67.83
C GLY A 949 17.73 -29.82 -68.87
N ALA A 950 17.12 -28.64 -69.05
CA ALA A 950 16.47 -28.13 -70.26
C ALA A 950 15.02 -28.52 -70.63
N THR A 951 14.22 -27.44 -70.83
CA THR A 951 13.29 -27.14 -71.96
C THR A 951 12.05 -28.04 -72.17
N GLY A 952 10.86 -27.56 -72.51
CA GLY A 952 10.33 -26.26 -72.92
C GLY A 952 8.92 -26.46 -73.56
N ALA A 953 8.24 -25.34 -73.86
CA ALA A 953 7.11 -25.16 -74.80
C ALA A 953 5.72 -25.73 -74.39
N ALA A 954 4.69 -24.89 -74.19
CA ALA A 954 3.80 -24.23 -75.19
C ALA A 954 2.57 -25.11 -75.51
N THR A 955 1.31 -24.70 -75.71
CA THR A 955 0.59 -23.41 -75.87
C THR A 955 -0.91 -23.73 -76.14
N VAL A 956 -1.76 -22.68 -76.22
CA VAL A 956 -3.06 -22.56 -76.98
C VAL A 956 -4.32 -23.03 -76.20
N SER A 957 -5.47 -22.33 -76.12
CA SER A 957 -6.15 -21.34 -76.98
C SER A 957 -7.09 -20.42 -76.15
N GLU A 958 -7.13 -19.10 -76.41
CA GLU A 958 -8.20 -18.34 -77.15
C GLU A 958 -9.55 -18.22 -76.39
N ALA A 959 -10.26 -17.09 -76.34
CA ALA A 959 -10.33 -15.94 -77.24
C ALA A 959 -10.98 -14.68 -76.60
N LYS A 960 -10.42 -13.50 -76.98
CA LYS A 960 -11.04 -12.26 -77.53
C LYS A 960 -12.12 -11.48 -76.75
N ASP A 961 -12.25 -10.15 -76.83
CA ASP A 961 -11.51 -9.09 -77.52
C ASP A 961 -11.97 -7.68 -77.02
N SER A 962 -11.16 -6.66 -77.35
CA SER A 962 -11.50 -5.24 -77.63
C SER A 962 -11.10 -4.10 -76.66
N VAL A 963 -9.86 -3.60 -76.85
CA VAL A 963 -9.49 -2.27 -77.40
C VAL A 963 -9.95 -0.97 -76.68
N SER A 964 -9.02 -0.22 -76.04
CA SER A 964 -8.33 0.96 -76.63
C SER A 964 -7.64 1.91 -75.62
N LYS A 965 -6.41 2.30 -75.99
CA LYS A 965 -5.71 3.61 -75.86
C LYS A 965 -5.30 4.19 -74.47
N ASP A 966 -3.99 4.18 -74.26
CA ASP A 966 -3.15 5.10 -73.47
C ASP A 966 -3.15 6.54 -74.10
N PRO A 967 -2.61 7.65 -73.52
CA PRO A 967 -1.65 7.75 -72.40
C PRO A 967 -1.84 8.90 -71.37
N GLY A 968 -1.15 8.81 -70.21
CA GLY A 968 -1.02 9.96 -69.30
C GLY A 968 -0.35 9.70 -67.95
N THR A 969 0.95 10.02 -67.89
CA THR A 969 1.86 10.17 -66.73
C THR A 969 1.24 10.40 -65.34
N ARG A 970 1.62 9.57 -64.35
CA ARG A 970 1.81 9.96 -62.94
C ARG A 970 2.71 8.97 -62.21
N GLU A 971 3.69 9.52 -61.49
CA GLU A 971 4.60 8.82 -60.57
C GLU A 971 3.85 7.94 -59.56
N PRO A 972 4.38 6.76 -59.16
CA PRO A 972 3.83 6.03 -58.02
C PRO A 972 4.40 6.58 -56.72
N ASP A 973 3.51 7.18 -55.92
CA ASP A 973 3.70 7.49 -54.51
C ASP A 973 4.16 6.25 -53.72
N ALA A 974 5.34 6.36 -53.09
CA ALA A 974 5.80 5.45 -52.06
C ALA A 974 5.02 5.69 -50.76
N LYS A 975 3.86 5.06 -50.62
CA LYS A 975 3.12 4.92 -49.36
C LYS A 975 2.52 3.53 -49.24
N ASP A 976 3.32 2.58 -48.75
CA ASP A 976 2.88 1.58 -47.78
C ASP A 976 4.06 0.69 -47.40
N ALA A 977 4.82 1.14 -46.40
CA ALA A 977 5.79 0.32 -45.69
C ALA A 977 5.72 0.73 -44.22
N GLY A 978 4.76 0.17 -43.48
CA GLY A 978 4.60 0.52 -42.06
C GLY A 978 3.36 0.00 -41.36
N ALA A 979 2.78 -1.12 -41.79
CA ALA A 979 1.78 -1.84 -41.01
C ALA A 979 1.93 -3.34 -41.32
N ARG A 980 2.84 -4.02 -40.61
CA ARG A 980 2.78 -5.47 -40.55
C ARG A 980 1.62 -5.83 -39.63
N ASP A 981 0.46 -6.03 -40.26
CA ASP A 981 -0.58 -6.89 -39.73
C ASP A 981 0.07 -8.22 -39.35
N LEU A 982 0.17 -8.48 -38.05
CA LEU A 982 0.40 -9.83 -37.52
C LEU A 982 -0.91 -10.58 -37.64
N ASP A 983 -1.29 -10.83 -38.90
CA ASP A 983 -2.42 -11.63 -39.26
C ASP A 983 -2.12 -13.10 -38.95
N ALA A 984 -3.12 -13.73 -38.36
CA ALA A 984 -3.07 -15.05 -37.80
C ALA A 984 -2.90 -16.14 -38.87
N LYS A 985 -1.67 -16.41 -39.32
CA LYS A 985 -1.33 -17.64 -40.07
C LYS A 985 0.05 -18.14 -39.69
N GLY A 986 0.11 -19.00 -38.68
CA GLY A 986 1.34 -19.72 -38.35
C GLY A 986 1.41 -20.22 -36.93
N LEU A 987 0.38 -20.94 -36.46
CA LEU A 987 0.41 -21.96 -35.40
C LEU A 987 -1.03 -22.46 -35.24
N GLY A 988 -1.29 -23.67 -35.73
CA GLY A 988 -2.63 -24.24 -35.87
C GLY A 988 -3.44 -24.25 -34.57
N PHE A 989 -4.42 -23.36 -34.50
CA PHE A 989 -5.65 -23.53 -33.74
C PHE A 989 -6.80 -23.14 -34.66
N ARG A 990 -7.33 -24.13 -35.40
CA ARG A 990 -8.65 -24.02 -36.02
C ARG A 990 -9.70 -24.35 -34.96
N GLY A 991 -10.68 -23.48 -34.83
CA GLY A 991 -11.97 -23.81 -34.23
C GLY A 991 -12.22 -23.23 -32.84
N ILE A 992 -12.59 -21.95 -32.77
CA ILE A 992 -13.82 -21.56 -32.06
C ILE A 992 -14.53 -20.56 -32.99
N GLU A 993 -15.55 -21.06 -33.68
CA GLU A 993 -16.54 -20.27 -34.41
C GLU A 993 -17.09 -19.16 -33.52
N THR A 994 -17.49 -18.05 -34.14
CA THR A 994 -18.11 -16.86 -33.56
C THR A 994 -19.00 -17.16 -32.35
N THR A 995 -18.41 -17.21 -31.16
CA THR A 995 -19.16 -17.28 -29.90
C THR A 995 -19.90 -15.96 -29.77
N GLY A 996 -21.23 -16.03 -29.56
CA GLY A 996 -22.07 -14.85 -29.37
C GLY A 996 -21.42 -13.84 -28.41
N SER A 997 -21.61 -12.54 -28.67
CA SER A 997 -20.97 -11.44 -27.94
C SER A 997 -21.04 -11.63 -26.41
N ALA A 998 -22.14 -12.17 -25.89
CA ALA A 998 -22.34 -12.48 -24.47
C ALA A 998 -21.31 -13.46 -23.88
N LEU A 999 -21.01 -14.58 -24.55
CA LEU A 999 -20.06 -15.58 -24.03
C LEU A 999 -18.64 -15.03 -23.99
N LEU A 1000 -18.28 -14.20 -24.98
CA LEU A 1000 -16.99 -13.50 -24.98
C LEU A 1000 -16.88 -12.52 -23.81
N TRP A 1001 -17.95 -11.77 -23.53
CA TRP A 1001 -17.99 -10.87 -22.37
C TRP A 1001 -17.89 -11.62 -21.03
N ILE A 1002 -18.57 -12.75 -20.89
CA ILE A 1002 -18.45 -13.61 -19.70
C ILE A 1002 -17.00 -14.09 -19.52
N ARG A 1003 -16.36 -14.57 -20.58
CA ARG A 1003 -14.95 -15.00 -20.54
C ARG A 1003 -14.00 -13.87 -20.12
N ARG A 1004 -14.23 -12.66 -20.64
CA ARG A 1004 -13.47 -11.46 -20.25
C ARG A 1004 -13.65 -11.13 -18.78
N LEU A 1005 -14.89 -11.15 -18.28
CA LEU A 1005 -15.17 -10.91 -16.87
C LEU A 1005 -14.48 -11.96 -16.00
N ILE A 1006 -14.60 -13.25 -16.30
CA ILE A 1006 -13.93 -14.31 -15.53
C ILE A 1006 -12.41 -14.09 -15.53
N THR A 1007 -11.81 -13.85 -16.70
CA THR A 1007 -10.38 -13.62 -16.83
C THR A 1007 -9.93 -12.40 -16.02
N LEU A 1008 -10.70 -11.30 -16.07
CA LEU A 1008 -10.43 -10.10 -15.29
C LEU A 1008 -10.37 -10.42 -13.79
N HIS A 1009 -11.38 -11.10 -13.24
CA HIS A 1009 -11.42 -11.41 -11.82
C HIS A 1009 -10.30 -12.35 -11.40
N LEU A 1010 -9.97 -13.36 -12.21
CA LEU A 1010 -8.82 -14.25 -11.94
C LEU A 1010 -7.50 -13.47 -11.91
N VAL A 1011 -7.32 -12.51 -12.81
CA VAL A 1011 -6.14 -11.63 -12.82
C VAL A 1011 -6.12 -10.71 -11.59
N LEU A 1012 -7.26 -10.10 -11.24
CA LEU A 1012 -7.36 -9.21 -10.08
C LEU A 1012 -7.09 -9.94 -8.76
N ILE A 1013 -7.55 -11.19 -8.59
CA ILE A 1013 -7.19 -12.04 -7.44
C ILE A 1013 -5.67 -12.25 -7.38
N GLY A 1014 -5.05 -12.53 -8.53
CA GLY A 1014 -3.58 -12.57 -8.63
C GLY A 1014 -2.96 -11.26 -8.19
N TRP A 1015 -3.52 -10.11 -8.57
CA TRP A 1015 -3.02 -8.81 -8.12
C TRP A 1015 -3.15 -8.60 -6.61
N VAL A 1016 -4.24 -9.01 -5.95
CA VAL A 1016 -4.32 -8.98 -4.48
C VAL A 1016 -3.17 -9.77 -3.84
N LEU A 1017 -2.87 -10.96 -4.39
CA LEU A 1017 -1.75 -11.78 -3.95
C LEU A 1017 -0.39 -11.10 -4.16
N PHE A 1018 -0.22 -10.42 -5.31
CA PHE A 1018 0.99 -9.65 -5.64
C PHE A 1018 1.20 -8.44 -4.71
N ARG A 1019 0.12 -7.82 -4.22
CA ARG A 1019 0.20 -6.64 -3.32
C ARG A 1019 0.40 -7.01 -1.85
N SER A 1020 -0.10 -8.16 -1.45
CA SER A 1020 -0.12 -8.57 -0.05
C SER A 1020 1.29 -8.87 0.46
N LYS A 1021 1.61 -8.42 1.68
CA LYS A 1021 2.90 -8.64 2.36
C LYS A 1021 3.08 -10.12 2.71
N ASP A 1022 2.01 -10.72 3.21
CA ASP A 1022 1.97 -12.08 3.73
C ASP A 1022 0.58 -12.68 3.50
N LEU A 1023 0.44 -13.95 3.90
CA LEU A 1023 -0.80 -14.69 3.75
C LEU A 1023 -1.92 -14.12 4.63
N ASP A 1024 -1.61 -13.56 5.79
CA ASP A 1024 -2.61 -13.04 6.72
C ASP A 1024 -3.29 -11.80 6.15
N GLN A 1025 -2.52 -10.85 5.60
CA GLN A 1025 -3.07 -9.68 4.92
C GLN A 1025 -3.89 -10.07 3.68
N PHE A 1026 -3.44 -11.07 2.91
CA PHE A 1026 -4.19 -11.59 1.76
C PHE A 1026 -5.55 -12.15 2.19
N LEU A 1027 -5.57 -12.96 3.26
CA LEU A 1027 -6.80 -13.55 3.79
C LEU A 1027 -7.71 -12.49 4.43
N ALA A 1028 -7.16 -11.52 5.17
CA ALA A 1028 -7.90 -10.41 5.75
C ALA A 1028 -8.63 -9.59 4.66
N PHE A 1029 -7.96 -9.33 3.53
CA PHE A 1029 -8.57 -8.64 2.39
C PHE A 1029 -9.83 -9.38 1.88
N PHE A 1030 -9.76 -10.70 1.72
CA PHE A 1030 -10.92 -11.48 1.27
C PHE A 1030 -12.00 -11.66 2.35
N ARG A 1031 -11.63 -11.72 3.63
CA ARG A 1031 -12.59 -11.72 4.74
C ARG A 1031 -13.41 -10.43 4.74
N SER A 1032 -12.75 -9.27 4.60
CA SER A 1032 -13.43 -7.99 4.46
C SER A 1032 -14.30 -7.94 3.19
N LEU A 1033 -13.77 -8.37 2.04
CA LEU A 1033 -14.49 -8.37 0.76
C LEU A 1033 -15.78 -9.19 0.78
N PHE A 1034 -15.78 -10.34 1.47
CA PHE A 1034 -16.95 -11.23 1.57
C PHE A 1034 -17.72 -11.08 2.89
N SER A 1035 -17.41 -10.05 3.68
CA SER A 1035 -18.18 -9.74 4.88
C SER A 1035 -19.63 -9.37 4.53
N THR A 1036 -20.56 -9.59 5.45
CA THR A 1036 -21.97 -9.22 5.26
C THR A 1036 -22.23 -7.72 5.38
N ASP A 1037 -21.20 -6.94 5.73
CA ASP A 1037 -21.31 -5.50 5.88
C ASP A 1037 -21.05 -4.78 4.55
N LEU A 1038 -22.13 -4.57 3.80
CA LEU A 1038 -22.11 -3.91 2.50
C LEU A 1038 -22.01 -2.39 2.60
N PHE A 1039 -22.67 -1.75 3.57
CA PHE A 1039 -22.84 -0.28 3.58
C PHE A 1039 -23.05 0.30 4.98
N SER A 1040 -22.48 -0.32 6.02
CA SER A 1040 -22.70 -0.02 7.45
C SER A 1040 -23.45 1.28 7.72
N ALA A 1041 -24.68 1.17 8.25
CA ALA A 1041 -25.72 2.20 8.31
C ALA A 1041 -25.22 3.65 8.56
N GLY A 1042 -24.70 4.31 7.52
CA GLY A 1042 -24.33 5.72 7.50
C GLY A 1042 -22.86 6.09 7.77
N GLN A 1043 -21.90 5.16 7.89
CA GLN A 1043 -20.48 5.52 8.06
C GLN A 1043 -19.59 4.91 6.97
N TRP A 1044 -19.56 5.58 5.82
CA TRP A 1044 -18.58 5.35 4.76
C TRP A 1044 -17.23 5.91 5.24
N SER A 1045 -16.23 5.05 5.45
CA SER A 1045 -14.97 5.38 6.13
C SER A 1045 -13.95 6.06 5.19
N ILE A 1046 -14.09 5.86 3.87
CA ILE A 1046 -13.36 6.62 2.87
C ILE A 1046 -14.02 8.01 2.75
N PRO A 1047 -13.34 9.16 2.90
CA PRO A 1047 -13.98 10.48 2.86
C PRO A 1047 -14.89 10.74 1.64
N ASN A 1048 -15.79 11.74 1.72
CA ASN A 1048 -16.77 12.20 0.70
C ASN A 1048 -16.24 12.41 -0.76
N THR A 1049 -14.95 12.17 -1.01
CA THR A 1049 -14.29 11.98 -2.31
C THR A 1049 -14.61 10.65 -3.02
N SER A 1050 -15.42 9.77 -2.42
CA SER A 1050 -15.77 8.45 -2.98
C SER A 1050 -16.33 8.50 -4.41
N LEU A 1051 -17.16 9.51 -4.73
CA LEU A 1051 -17.68 9.68 -6.09
C LEU A 1051 -16.59 10.03 -7.11
N ALA A 1052 -15.59 10.82 -6.71
CA ALA A 1052 -14.47 11.15 -7.59
C ALA A 1052 -13.63 9.90 -7.88
N TYR A 1053 -13.30 9.11 -6.85
CA TYR A 1053 -12.56 7.85 -7.02
C TYR A 1053 -13.35 6.87 -7.91
N LEU A 1054 -14.64 6.69 -7.64
CA LEU A 1054 -15.52 5.84 -8.44
C LEU A 1054 -15.61 6.33 -9.90
N SER A 1055 -15.70 7.64 -10.12
CA SER A 1055 -15.75 8.23 -11.46
C SER A 1055 -14.45 7.97 -12.23
N VAL A 1056 -13.30 8.12 -11.58
CA VAL A 1056 -11.99 7.84 -12.18
C VAL A 1056 -11.84 6.36 -12.51
N VAL A 1057 -12.21 5.47 -11.57
CA VAL A 1057 -12.20 4.02 -11.80
C VAL A 1057 -13.09 3.66 -12.99
N ALA A 1058 -14.32 4.18 -13.02
CA ALA A 1058 -15.25 3.95 -14.13
C ALA A 1058 -14.70 4.46 -15.47
N LEU A 1059 -14.21 5.70 -15.52
CA LEU A 1059 -13.62 6.31 -16.73
C LEU A 1059 -12.40 5.53 -17.21
N ALA A 1060 -11.56 5.02 -16.32
CA ALA A 1060 -10.38 4.23 -16.68
C ALA A 1060 -10.76 2.86 -17.27
N TYR A 1061 -11.79 2.20 -16.75
CA TYR A 1061 -12.33 0.98 -17.36
C TYR A 1061 -13.02 1.28 -18.71
N ILE A 1062 -13.77 2.38 -18.83
CA ILE A 1062 -14.34 2.84 -20.12
C ILE A 1062 -13.24 3.09 -21.14
N TYR A 1063 -12.14 3.74 -20.74
CA TYR A 1063 -10.97 3.93 -21.58
C TYR A 1063 -10.35 2.59 -22.03
N HIS A 1064 -10.29 1.61 -21.12
CA HIS A 1064 -9.86 0.27 -21.46
C HIS A 1064 -10.77 -0.41 -22.49
N LEU A 1065 -12.08 -0.19 -22.42
CA LEU A 1065 -13.07 -0.70 -23.37
C LEU A 1065 -13.07 0.03 -24.72
N THR A 1066 -12.48 1.24 -24.79
CA THR A 1066 -12.46 2.07 -25.99
C THR A 1066 -11.58 1.48 -27.11
N PRO A 1067 -12.12 1.27 -28.33
CA PRO A 1067 -11.37 0.71 -29.46
C PRO A 1067 -10.14 1.54 -29.89
N VAL A 1068 -9.11 0.88 -30.45
CA VAL A 1068 -7.82 1.50 -30.86
C VAL A 1068 -8.03 2.69 -31.79
N ARG A 1069 -8.96 2.57 -32.74
CA ARG A 1069 -9.26 3.59 -33.75
C ARG A 1069 -9.55 4.97 -33.13
N TYR A 1070 -10.20 5.03 -31.97
CA TYR A 1070 -10.51 6.32 -31.34
C TYR A 1070 -9.25 6.98 -30.77
N ARG A 1071 -8.33 6.19 -30.20
CA ARG A 1071 -7.04 6.71 -29.72
C ARG A 1071 -6.18 7.21 -30.88
N GLN A 1072 -6.16 6.46 -32.00
CA GLN A 1072 -5.48 6.89 -33.22
C GLN A 1072 -6.09 8.17 -33.79
N ASN A 1073 -7.42 8.28 -33.79
CA ASN A 1073 -8.12 9.50 -34.22
C ASN A 1073 -7.79 10.70 -33.34
N LEU A 1074 -7.71 10.52 -32.01
CA LEU A 1074 -7.29 11.57 -31.08
C LEU A 1074 -5.84 11.99 -31.30
N ALA A 1075 -4.92 11.04 -31.51
CA ALA A 1075 -3.51 11.35 -31.82
C ALA A 1075 -3.37 12.08 -33.17
N ASN A 1076 -4.14 11.67 -34.18
CA ASN A 1076 -4.19 12.32 -35.48
C ASN A 1076 -4.79 13.74 -35.37
N LEU A 1077 -5.85 13.91 -34.56
CA LEU A 1077 -6.45 15.21 -34.29
C LEU A 1077 -5.44 16.13 -33.59
N TRP A 1078 -4.77 15.63 -32.55
CA TRP A 1078 -3.69 16.33 -31.87
C TRP A 1078 -2.64 16.81 -32.87
N GLY A 1079 -2.14 15.94 -33.75
CA GLY A 1079 -1.15 16.29 -34.77
C GLY A 1079 -1.61 17.33 -35.81
N ARG A 1080 -2.92 17.52 -35.98
CA ARG A 1080 -3.52 18.55 -36.86
C ARG A 1080 -3.77 19.88 -36.16
N THR A 1081 -3.77 19.93 -34.82
CA THR A 1081 -3.99 21.17 -34.07
C THR A 1081 -2.81 22.13 -34.19
N ALA A 1082 -3.09 23.43 -34.07
CA ALA A 1082 -2.05 24.46 -34.10
C ALA A 1082 -1.13 24.35 -32.87
N LEU A 1083 0.17 24.58 -33.06
CA LEU A 1083 1.18 24.46 -32.00
C LEU A 1083 0.85 25.28 -30.73
N PRO A 1084 0.37 26.55 -30.82
CA PRO A 1084 0.00 27.31 -29.62
C PRO A 1084 -1.11 26.63 -28.80
N LEU A 1085 -2.09 26.01 -29.48
CA LEU A 1085 -3.17 25.29 -28.81
C LEU A 1085 -2.67 24.01 -28.16
N GLN A 1086 -1.76 23.28 -28.81
CA GLN A 1086 -1.12 22.10 -28.20
C GLN A 1086 -0.38 22.45 -26.90
N ILE A 1087 0.38 23.55 -26.91
CA ILE A 1087 1.11 24.05 -25.72
C ILE A 1087 0.12 24.38 -24.62
N LEU A 1088 -0.95 25.13 -24.93
CA LEU A 1088 -1.97 25.50 -23.96
C LEU A 1088 -2.66 24.27 -23.36
N LEU A 1089 -3.07 23.30 -24.19
CA LEU A 1089 -3.72 22.08 -23.73
C LEU A 1089 -2.80 21.23 -22.87
N ALA A 1090 -1.53 21.07 -23.25
CA ALA A 1090 -0.54 20.35 -22.45
C ALA A 1090 -0.28 21.05 -21.11
N PHE A 1091 -0.17 22.39 -21.11
CA PHE A 1091 0.01 23.18 -19.91
C PHE A 1091 -1.18 23.07 -18.95
N LEU A 1092 -2.41 23.23 -19.46
CA LEU A 1092 -3.63 23.07 -18.68
C LEU A 1092 -3.78 21.64 -18.12
N LEU A 1093 -3.41 20.64 -18.91
CA LEU A 1093 -3.40 19.24 -18.47
C LEU A 1093 -2.42 19.05 -17.30
N ILE A 1094 -1.17 19.50 -17.44
CA ILE A 1094 -0.17 19.35 -16.39
C ILE A 1094 -0.57 20.13 -15.14
N LEU A 1095 -1.12 21.34 -15.27
CA LEU A 1095 -1.67 22.09 -14.14
C LEU A 1095 -2.79 21.34 -13.43
N GLY A 1096 -3.75 20.78 -14.19
CA GLY A 1096 -4.85 19.99 -13.63
C GLY A 1096 -4.34 18.72 -12.93
N LEU A 1097 -3.39 18.01 -13.54
CA LEU A 1097 -2.76 16.84 -12.95
C LEU A 1097 -1.99 17.21 -11.68
N TYR A 1098 -1.32 18.36 -11.64
CA TYR A 1098 -0.60 18.82 -10.46
C TYR A 1098 -1.55 19.16 -9.29
N GLN A 1099 -2.73 19.71 -9.56
CA GLN A 1099 -3.74 19.94 -8.51
C GLN A 1099 -4.30 18.63 -7.92
N ILE A 1100 -4.32 17.56 -8.71
CA ILE A 1100 -4.79 16.23 -8.30
C ILE A 1100 -3.65 15.37 -7.74
N SER A 1101 -2.42 15.66 -8.13
CA SER A 1101 -1.23 14.94 -7.70
C SER A 1101 -1.06 15.08 -6.19
N VAL A 1102 -1.02 13.93 -5.52
CA VAL A 1102 -0.60 13.86 -4.14
C VAL A 1102 0.89 14.18 -4.13
N ARG A 1103 1.30 15.15 -3.30
CA ARG A 1103 2.67 15.72 -3.31
C ARG A 1103 3.76 14.67 -3.08
N ASP A 1104 3.44 13.57 -2.41
CA ASP A 1104 4.30 12.40 -2.30
C ASP A 1104 4.06 11.48 -3.50
N VAL A 1105 4.83 11.68 -4.57
CA VAL A 1105 4.76 10.76 -5.71
C VAL A 1105 5.24 9.39 -5.27
N GLN A 1106 4.35 8.41 -5.35
CA GLN A 1106 4.69 7.03 -5.07
C GLN A 1106 5.80 6.58 -6.03
N PRO A 1107 6.91 6.03 -5.52
CA PRO A 1107 7.90 5.36 -6.35
C PRO A 1107 7.19 4.36 -7.24
N PHE A 1108 7.65 4.24 -8.48
CA PHE A 1108 7.18 3.21 -9.42
C PHE A 1108 7.04 1.87 -8.68
N ILE A 1109 5.94 1.15 -8.88
CA ILE A 1109 5.50 0.08 -7.97
C ILE A 1109 6.58 -1.00 -7.74
N TYR A 1110 7.47 -1.24 -8.70
CA TYR A 1110 8.61 -2.16 -8.56
C TYR A 1110 9.76 -1.69 -7.67
N PHE A 1111 9.76 -0.41 -7.28
CA PHE A 1111 10.71 0.13 -6.30
C PHE A 1111 10.13 0.09 -4.87
N GLN A 1112 8.89 -0.35 -4.70
CA GLN A 1112 8.24 -0.53 -3.39
C GLN A 1112 8.44 -1.96 -2.83
N PHE A 1113 8.94 -2.87 -3.68
CA PHE A 1113 9.23 -4.27 -3.37
C PHE A 1113 10.73 -4.50 -3.55
#